data_AF-A0A8H6JFG4-F1
#
_entry.id   AF-A0A8H6JFG4-F1
#
_cell.length_a   1.000
_cell.length_b   1.000
_cell.length_c   1.000
_cell.angle_alpha   90.00
_cell.angle_beta   90.00
_cell.angle_gamma   90.00
#
_symmetry.space_group_name_H-M   'P 1'
#
loop_
_entity.id
_entity.type
_entity.pdbx_description
1 polymer ?
#
loop_
_entity_poly.entity_id
_entity_poly.type
_entity_poly.pdbx_seq_one_letter_code
_entity_poly.pdbx_strand_id
1 'polypeptide(L)'
;MSDDAIEDFHSYVDNYTSENNCIGENGFGERREFISRPALTAYWTPEKVNSVLCYQDQWITGNCDIILRDYVIVFSSLVMNSRPENIVLFCRAGITDTRLPLDSVPLAYSEAPEATIFREFMKSQWRFCPLTFGREPGTFPVKRDIDPYQIVPVVEKEKLDPQADESEDESVIYKVKLHQDCADFSDYVVFKEYPRKDHETEQLYQNEATMFSQLGGIENSFKHIVQHYGSFEQQLGKRTIVLEYARGDTLKAFFNNQPPPRSYADRIQFWSNFFGLLKGLEAIQDFTKAHNHNDTTYRLKGHIRVVRNGGIDRPAVDQHGNGMYSPPEVLRDDMSTIIVSFAGDIWSFGGIASEALIWSIWGEHGRMKYQIERNARTRTTRLAGGNHQGAFHDGDRLLDVVKKWHDDAIQKSEGIGIFTKELSDIILELMLVADPKSRTSDAAKIFLIDDSISMMPHRKRLMRVSRVLGYLLKRGEVDPDGFELFFASAAASAAHIHKSTRLQVAIEDHSFAEPQCEIGPALDEIVTAVLKQDNPVSIYVLTNGHWDLDEVDPSCGVEGPVGRLTKHIKVGNRQKNWAVVQFIRFYDITNPKNWQDERGKNRLRFLDDELTARLEYQQDIVDTRDFNQDVGRMLLGAISPKSDKVRSY
;
A
#
# COMPACT_ATOMS: atom_id res chain seq x y z
N MET A 1 -57.59 7.91 19.29
CA MET A 1 -57.13 7.72 17.89
C MET A 1 -55.78 8.36 17.64
N SER A 2 -55.55 9.65 17.94
CA SER A 2 -54.17 10.22 17.91
C SER A 2 -53.27 9.57 18.96
N ASP A 3 -53.77 9.49 20.21
CA ASP A 3 -52.94 9.08 21.36
C ASP A 3 -52.55 7.60 21.26
N ASP A 4 -53.47 6.73 20.84
CA ASP A 4 -53.20 5.31 20.59
C ASP A 4 -52.12 5.11 19.50
N ALA A 5 -52.10 5.95 18.46
CA ALA A 5 -51.11 5.86 17.38
C ALA A 5 -49.74 6.41 17.79
N ILE A 6 -49.70 7.40 18.69
CA ILE A 6 -48.46 7.91 19.29
C ILE A 6 -47.87 6.84 20.22
N GLU A 7 -48.69 6.21 21.07
CA GLU A 7 -48.28 5.11 21.95
C GLU A 7 -47.80 3.88 21.16
N ASP A 8 -48.44 3.55 20.03
CA ASP A 8 -47.97 2.50 19.11
C ASP A 8 -46.57 2.81 18.57
N PHE A 9 -46.31 4.06 18.17
CA PHE A 9 -44.98 4.46 17.70
C PHE A 9 -43.93 4.40 18.82
N HIS A 10 -44.25 4.89 20.03
CA HIS A 10 -43.33 4.80 21.17
C HIS A 10 -42.96 3.34 21.47
N SER A 11 -43.97 2.47 21.51
CA SER A 11 -43.79 1.03 21.71
C SER A 11 -42.95 0.40 20.59
N TYR A 12 -43.19 0.79 19.34
CA TYR A 12 -42.39 0.33 18.21
C TYR A 12 -40.91 0.73 18.36
N VAL A 13 -40.63 1.99 18.70
CA VAL A 13 -39.25 2.46 18.87
C VAL A 13 -38.55 1.64 19.94
N ASP A 14 -39.13 1.50 21.13
CA ASP A 14 -38.50 0.78 22.25
C ASP A 14 -38.34 -0.73 21.97
N ASN A 15 -39.29 -1.35 21.28
CA ASN A 15 -39.16 -2.75 20.84
C ASN A 15 -38.08 -2.88 19.76
N TYR A 16 -38.07 -2.01 18.75
CA TYR A 16 -37.09 -2.09 17.66
C TYR A 16 -35.67 -1.87 18.16
N THR A 17 -35.45 -0.88 19.03
CA THR A 17 -34.11 -0.59 19.57
C THR A 17 -33.56 -1.75 20.38
N SER A 18 -34.40 -2.40 21.19
CA SER A 18 -34.01 -3.56 21.98
C SER A 18 -33.81 -4.83 21.15
N GLU A 19 -34.71 -5.14 20.21
CA GLU A 19 -34.64 -6.34 19.36
C GLU A 19 -33.47 -6.30 18.36
N ASN A 20 -33.09 -5.10 17.88
CA ASN A 20 -32.07 -4.93 16.85
C ASN A 20 -30.73 -4.40 17.41
N ASN A 21 -30.60 -4.27 18.74
CA ASN A 21 -29.39 -3.76 19.40
C ASN A 21 -28.95 -2.39 18.84
N CYS A 22 -29.91 -1.47 18.68
CA CYS A 22 -29.65 -0.11 18.20
C CYS A 22 -29.04 0.76 19.32
N ILE A 23 -27.84 0.40 19.75
CA ILE A 23 -27.07 1.08 20.79
C ILE A 23 -25.71 1.48 20.21
N GLY A 24 -25.31 2.71 20.45
CA GLY A 24 -24.01 3.26 20.05
C GLY A 24 -23.33 4.02 21.19
N GLU A 25 -22.26 4.73 20.86
CA GLU A 25 -21.48 5.55 21.79
C GLU A 25 -21.51 7.02 21.35
N ASN A 26 -21.75 7.93 22.28
CA ASN A 26 -21.60 9.37 22.04
C ASN A 26 -20.16 9.83 22.36
N GLY A 27 -19.86 11.12 22.11
CA GLY A 27 -18.53 11.71 22.36
C GLY A 27 -18.09 11.70 23.83
N PHE A 28 -19.02 11.45 24.77
CA PHE A 28 -18.74 11.30 26.19
C PHE A 28 -18.44 9.84 26.60
N GLY A 29 -18.46 8.90 25.66
CA GLY A 29 -18.28 7.47 25.93
C GLY A 29 -19.51 6.81 26.55
N GLU A 30 -20.67 7.46 26.52
CA GLU A 30 -21.91 6.92 27.07
C GLU A 30 -22.61 6.05 26.03
N ARG A 31 -23.11 4.88 26.47
CA ARG A 31 -23.98 4.03 25.65
C ARG A 31 -25.35 4.69 25.50
N ARG A 32 -25.76 4.96 24.27
CA ARG A 32 -27.03 5.62 23.94
C ARG A 32 -27.80 4.82 22.89
N GLU A 33 -29.11 4.71 23.08
CA GLU A 33 -30.00 4.15 22.07
C GLU A 33 -30.21 5.12 20.92
N PHE A 34 -30.36 4.57 19.72
CA PHE A 34 -30.75 5.29 18.53
C PHE A 34 -31.76 4.48 17.72
N ILE A 35 -32.38 5.10 16.72
CA ILE A 35 -33.18 4.41 15.71
C ILE A 35 -32.74 4.86 14.31
N SER A 36 -32.65 3.90 13.40
CA SER A 36 -32.12 4.12 12.05
C SER A 36 -33.20 4.68 11.11
N ARG A 37 -32.79 5.46 10.09
CA ARG A 37 -33.72 5.90 9.04
C ARG A 37 -34.43 4.73 8.34
N PRO A 38 -33.76 3.62 7.98
CA PRO A 38 -34.44 2.44 7.44
C PRO A 38 -35.56 1.91 8.33
N ALA A 39 -35.35 1.83 9.65
CA ALA A 39 -36.38 1.39 10.60
C ALA A 39 -37.60 2.31 10.58
N LEU A 40 -37.38 3.62 10.65
CA LEU A 40 -38.46 4.62 10.60
C LEU A 40 -39.24 4.53 9.28
N THR A 41 -38.53 4.37 8.16
CA THR A 41 -39.13 4.27 6.83
C THR A 41 -39.96 2.99 6.68
N ALA A 42 -39.54 1.89 7.31
CA ALA A 42 -40.29 0.63 7.33
C ALA A 42 -41.55 0.70 8.20
N TYR A 43 -41.52 1.49 9.28
CA TYR A 43 -42.66 1.63 10.18
C TYR A 43 -43.75 2.54 9.61
N TRP A 44 -43.38 3.71 9.08
CA TRP A 44 -44.33 4.74 8.67
C TRP A 44 -44.98 4.42 7.32
N THR A 45 -46.32 4.42 7.32
CA THR A 45 -47.14 4.37 6.10
C THR A 45 -48.02 5.60 6.02
N PRO A 46 -48.58 5.96 4.84
CA PRO A 46 -49.52 7.07 4.73
C PRO A 46 -50.68 6.97 5.72
N GLU A 47 -51.20 5.77 5.98
CA GLU A 47 -52.29 5.53 6.93
C GLU A 47 -51.89 5.87 8.36
N LYS A 48 -50.69 5.46 8.79
CA LYS A 48 -50.16 5.75 10.14
C LYS A 48 -49.83 7.23 10.34
N VAL A 49 -49.28 7.89 9.32
CA VAL A 49 -49.06 9.35 9.36
C VAL A 49 -50.39 10.07 9.53
N ASN A 50 -51.41 9.66 8.77
CA ASN A 50 -52.76 10.24 8.87
C ASN A 50 -53.44 9.95 10.22
N SER A 51 -53.23 8.79 10.83
CA SER A 51 -53.82 8.47 12.14
C SER A 51 -53.21 9.31 13.26
N VAL A 52 -51.91 9.60 13.20
CA VAL A 52 -51.21 10.44 14.20
C VAL A 52 -51.63 11.90 14.09
N LEU A 53 -51.67 12.46 12.88
CA LEU A 53 -51.95 13.89 12.70
C LEU A 53 -53.45 14.24 12.79
N CYS A 54 -54.33 13.23 12.64
CA CYS A 54 -55.78 13.39 12.59
C CYS A 54 -56.23 14.41 11.50
N TYR A 55 -57.53 14.50 11.20
CA TYR A 55 -58.06 15.40 10.14
C TYR A 55 -57.94 16.92 10.45
N GLN A 56 -57.04 17.33 11.35
CA GLN A 56 -56.97 18.71 11.85
C GLN A 56 -56.32 19.68 10.86
N ASP A 57 -55.58 19.21 9.85
CA ASP A 57 -54.97 20.08 8.84
C ASP A 57 -55.04 19.47 7.43
N GLN A 58 -55.86 20.08 6.55
CA GLN A 58 -56.06 19.64 5.17
C GLN A 58 -54.77 19.72 4.32
N TRP A 59 -53.82 20.56 4.73
CA TRP A 59 -52.53 20.66 4.03
C TRP A 59 -51.70 19.38 4.23
N ILE A 60 -51.74 18.78 5.41
CA ILE A 60 -50.90 17.61 5.76
C ILE A 60 -51.39 16.34 5.07
N THR A 61 -52.71 16.12 5.03
CA THR A 61 -53.34 14.95 4.39
C THR A 61 -53.03 14.86 2.89
N GLY A 62 -52.79 16.00 2.22
CA GLY A 62 -52.34 16.06 0.83
C GLY A 62 -50.83 15.91 0.62
N ASN A 63 -50.03 15.83 1.69
CA ASN A 63 -48.57 15.86 1.64
C ASN A 63 -47.90 14.71 2.42
N CYS A 64 -48.61 13.61 2.73
CA CYS A 64 -48.03 12.44 3.42
C CYS A 64 -46.79 11.89 2.69
N ASP A 65 -46.82 11.86 1.36
CA ASP A 65 -45.68 11.41 0.56
C ASP A 65 -44.43 12.28 0.77
N ILE A 66 -44.61 13.58 0.98
CA ILE A 66 -43.50 14.51 1.28
C ILE A 66 -42.94 14.21 2.67
N ILE A 67 -43.80 13.98 3.67
CA ILE A 67 -43.36 13.62 5.03
C ILE A 67 -42.53 12.34 4.99
N LEU A 68 -43.03 11.29 4.34
CA LEU A 68 -42.35 9.99 4.25
C LEU A 68 -41.03 10.08 3.48
N ARG A 69 -40.94 10.93 2.46
CA ARG A 69 -39.73 11.07 1.64
C ARG A 69 -38.66 11.94 2.31
N ASP A 70 -39.04 13.12 2.81
CA ASP A 70 -38.10 14.19 3.13
C ASP A 70 -38.02 14.54 4.62
N TYR A 71 -38.99 14.10 5.44
CA TYR A 71 -39.15 14.50 6.84
C TYR A 71 -39.39 13.32 7.80
N VAL A 72 -39.06 12.08 7.42
CA VAL A 72 -39.39 10.91 8.23
C VAL A 72 -38.69 10.95 9.59
N ILE A 73 -37.45 11.45 9.67
CA ILE A 73 -36.70 11.62 10.92
C ILE A 73 -37.28 12.77 11.75
N VAL A 74 -37.54 13.91 11.12
CA VAL A 74 -38.17 15.07 11.79
C VAL A 74 -39.52 14.67 12.38
N PHE A 75 -40.38 14.06 11.57
CA PHE A 75 -41.72 13.64 11.96
C PHE A 75 -41.65 12.65 13.13
N SER A 76 -40.83 11.60 13.02
CA SER A 76 -40.61 10.61 14.07
C SER A 76 -40.20 11.25 15.40
N SER A 77 -39.26 12.21 15.35
CA SER A 77 -38.80 12.91 16.56
C SER A 77 -39.92 13.73 17.20
N LEU A 78 -40.79 14.37 16.40
CA LEU A 78 -41.94 15.12 16.89
C LEU A 78 -43.03 14.22 17.47
N VAL A 79 -43.28 13.05 16.87
CA VAL A 79 -44.19 12.02 17.44
C VAL A 79 -43.64 11.51 18.78
N MET A 80 -42.33 11.27 18.86
CA MET A 80 -41.67 10.85 20.11
C MET A 80 -41.82 11.89 21.22
N ASN A 81 -41.80 13.17 20.86
CA ASN A 81 -42.02 14.27 21.79
C ASN A 81 -43.53 14.54 22.07
N SER A 82 -44.44 13.69 21.58
CA SER A 82 -45.90 13.82 21.67
C SER A 82 -46.44 15.14 21.10
N ARG A 83 -45.82 15.66 20.03
CA ARG A 83 -46.17 16.93 19.38
C ARG A 83 -46.09 16.88 17.84
N PRO A 84 -46.76 15.91 17.19
CA PRO A 84 -46.66 15.68 15.75
C PRO A 84 -47.13 16.87 14.89
N GLU A 85 -48.06 17.69 15.40
CA GLU A 85 -48.63 18.86 14.71
C GLU A 85 -47.59 19.91 14.30
N ASN A 86 -46.45 19.95 14.98
CA ASN A 86 -45.39 20.91 14.70
C ASN A 86 -44.59 20.62 13.43
N ILE A 87 -44.86 19.50 12.74
CA ILE A 87 -44.24 19.17 11.45
C ILE A 87 -44.39 20.29 10.42
N VAL A 88 -45.52 21.01 10.47
CA VAL A 88 -45.81 22.17 9.59
C VAL A 88 -44.73 23.25 9.72
N LEU A 89 -44.19 23.49 10.92
CA LEU A 89 -43.15 24.48 11.15
C LEU A 89 -41.84 24.11 10.44
N PHE A 90 -41.46 22.84 10.49
CA PHE A 90 -40.26 22.32 9.83
C PHE A 90 -40.41 22.35 8.31
N CYS A 91 -41.59 22.00 7.78
CA CYS A 91 -41.87 22.10 6.36
C CYS A 91 -41.83 23.55 5.87
N ARG A 92 -42.44 24.50 6.60
CA ARG A 92 -42.38 25.95 6.27
C ARG A 92 -40.96 26.50 6.32
N ALA A 93 -40.15 26.01 7.25
CA ALA A 93 -38.74 26.37 7.38
C ALA A 93 -37.83 25.67 6.34
N GLY A 94 -38.35 24.70 5.59
CA GLY A 94 -37.56 23.87 4.67
C GLY A 94 -36.53 23.00 5.38
N ILE A 95 -36.78 22.59 6.62
CA ILE A 95 -35.87 21.76 7.43
C ILE A 95 -36.21 20.30 7.22
N THR A 96 -35.65 19.73 6.15
CA THR A 96 -35.73 18.31 5.81
C THR A 96 -34.75 17.48 6.65
N ASP A 97 -34.90 16.15 6.62
CA ASP A 97 -34.00 15.20 7.28
C ASP A 97 -32.52 15.38 6.87
N THR A 98 -32.27 15.84 5.65
CA THR A 98 -30.92 16.13 5.14
C THR A 98 -30.24 17.34 5.80
N ARG A 99 -31.00 18.14 6.56
CA ARG A 99 -30.47 19.29 7.34
C ARG A 99 -30.29 18.95 8.82
N LEU A 100 -30.48 17.70 9.22
CA LEU A 100 -30.24 17.22 10.58
C LEU A 100 -28.80 16.72 10.75
N PRO A 101 -28.23 16.78 11.98
CA PRO A 101 -28.82 17.40 13.18
C PRO A 101 -28.89 18.93 13.07
N LEU A 102 -29.82 19.53 13.81
CA LEU A 102 -29.92 20.98 13.97
C LEU A 102 -28.89 21.46 15.00
N ASP A 103 -28.02 22.36 14.57
CA ASP A 103 -27.00 22.99 15.43
C ASP A 103 -27.52 24.25 16.15
N SER A 104 -28.57 24.88 15.61
CA SER A 104 -29.17 26.07 16.20
C SER A 104 -30.64 26.23 15.82
N VAL A 105 -31.38 27.02 16.62
CA VAL A 105 -32.74 27.44 16.27
C VAL A 105 -32.68 28.29 15.00
N PRO A 106 -33.53 28.03 13.98
CA PRO A 106 -33.50 28.81 12.75
C PRO A 106 -33.75 30.29 13.03
N LEU A 107 -32.98 31.17 12.40
CA LEU A 107 -33.00 32.62 12.65
C LEU A 107 -34.40 33.23 12.54
N ALA A 108 -35.23 32.73 11.61
CA ALA A 108 -36.61 33.18 11.44
C ALA A 108 -37.50 32.98 12.68
N TYR A 109 -37.12 32.07 13.58
CA TYR A 109 -37.88 31.72 14.78
C TYR A 109 -37.12 32.03 16.07
N SER A 110 -35.92 32.65 16.04
CA SER A 110 -35.08 32.81 17.24
C SER A 110 -35.76 33.65 18.34
N GLU A 111 -36.52 34.67 17.94
CA GLU A 111 -37.29 35.56 18.82
C GLU A 111 -38.78 35.19 18.89
N ALA A 112 -39.20 34.14 18.19
CA ALA A 112 -40.58 33.72 18.12
C ALA A 112 -40.91 32.74 19.27
N PRO A 113 -42.18 32.66 19.73
CA PRO A 113 -42.59 31.65 20.72
C PRO A 113 -42.24 30.21 20.30
N GLU A 114 -42.28 29.94 19.00
CA GLU A 114 -41.96 28.66 18.35
C GLU A 114 -40.49 28.25 18.52
N ALA A 115 -39.59 29.16 18.91
CA ALA A 115 -38.20 28.84 19.25
C ALA A 115 -38.10 27.66 20.23
N THR A 116 -39.04 27.58 21.18
CA THR A 116 -39.08 26.53 22.20
C THR A 116 -39.27 25.14 21.58
N ILE A 117 -40.03 25.03 20.49
CA ILE A 117 -40.26 23.75 19.80
C ILE A 117 -38.96 23.25 19.19
N PHE A 118 -38.20 24.13 18.52
CA PHE A 118 -36.88 23.79 17.99
C PHE A 118 -35.89 23.42 19.09
N ARG A 119 -35.88 24.13 20.22
CA ARG A 119 -35.01 23.80 21.37
C ARG A 119 -35.31 22.42 21.95
N GLU A 120 -36.60 22.06 22.11
CA GLU A 120 -36.98 20.73 22.60
C GLU A 120 -36.64 19.64 21.58
N PHE A 121 -36.88 19.88 20.28
CA PHE A 121 -36.45 18.98 19.21
C PHE A 121 -34.93 18.74 19.26
N MET A 122 -34.13 19.79 19.39
CA MET A 122 -32.66 19.69 19.43
C MET A 122 -32.15 18.85 20.61
N LYS A 123 -32.90 18.76 21.71
CA LYS A 123 -32.53 17.91 22.86
C LYS A 123 -32.74 16.41 22.57
N SER A 124 -33.79 16.06 21.83
CA SER A 124 -34.15 14.66 21.56
C SER A 124 -33.71 14.13 20.19
N GLN A 125 -33.25 15.00 19.28
CA GLN A 125 -32.87 14.63 17.91
C GLN A 125 -31.81 13.52 17.83
N TRP A 126 -30.93 13.42 18.83
CA TRP A 126 -29.76 12.52 18.78
C TRP A 126 -30.16 11.04 18.70
N ARG A 127 -31.29 10.64 19.31
CA ARG A 127 -31.86 9.29 19.18
C ARG A 127 -32.23 8.96 17.73
N PHE A 128 -32.54 9.97 16.92
CA PHE A 128 -33.00 9.83 15.54
C PHE A 128 -31.93 10.19 14.50
N CYS A 129 -30.79 10.74 14.94
CA CYS A 129 -29.69 11.21 14.08
C CYS A 129 -28.36 10.49 14.37
N PRO A 130 -28.29 9.14 14.33
CA PRO A 130 -27.02 8.44 14.46
C PRO A 130 -26.07 8.80 13.30
N LEU A 131 -24.76 8.70 13.53
CA LEU A 131 -23.77 8.84 12.48
C LEU A 131 -23.93 7.70 11.47
N THR A 132 -23.91 8.03 10.17
CA THR A 132 -24.04 7.05 9.08
C THR A 132 -22.77 7.00 8.23
N PHE A 133 -22.49 5.82 7.68
CA PHE A 133 -21.32 5.50 6.85
C PHE A 133 -21.83 5.00 5.49
N GLY A 134 -21.89 5.88 4.48
CA GLY A 134 -22.40 5.56 3.13
C GLY A 134 -21.30 5.16 2.14
N ARG A 135 -21.62 4.37 1.10
CA ARG A 135 -20.64 3.90 0.09
C ARG A 135 -20.26 4.93 -0.99
N GLU A 136 -20.97 6.05 -1.11
CA GLU A 136 -20.75 7.00 -2.22
C GLU A 136 -19.50 7.88 -1.98
N PRO A 137 -18.59 8.00 -2.97
CA PRO A 137 -17.46 8.92 -2.90
C PRO A 137 -17.92 10.35 -2.54
N GLY A 138 -17.33 10.94 -1.50
CA GLY A 138 -17.71 12.27 -1.00
C GLY A 138 -18.84 12.32 0.02
N THR A 139 -19.48 11.18 0.34
CA THR A 139 -20.47 11.09 1.45
C THR A 139 -19.88 10.67 2.79
N PHE A 140 -18.59 10.29 2.81
CA PHE A 140 -17.87 10.01 4.04
C PHE A 140 -17.37 11.31 4.71
N PRO A 141 -17.46 11.42 6.04
CA PRO A 141 -16.83 12.52 6.76
C PRO A 141 -15.31 12.41 6.60
N VAL A 142 -14.71 13.37 5.92
CA VAL A 142 -13.26 13.60 5.94
C VAL A 142 -13.04 14.79 6.85
N LYS A 143 -12.36 14.57 7.98
CA LYS A 143 -12.08 15.60 8.99
C LYS A 143 -13.36 16.33 9.46
N ARG A 144 -14.44 15.59 9.70
CA ARG A 144 -15.68 16.20 10.20
C ARG A 144 -15.59 16.38 11.71
N ASP A 145 -15.85 17.59 12.18
CA ASP A 145 -16.21 17.82 13.57
C ASP A 145 -17.67 17.38 13.76
N ILE A 146 -17.89 16.38 14.60
CA ILE A 146 -19.22 15.89 14.95
C ILE A 146 -19.57 16.29 16.38
N ASP A 147 -20.84 16.65 16.58
CA ASP A 147 -21.36 17.04 17.89
C ASP A 147 -21.17 15.88 18.91
N PRO A 148 -20.75 16.14 20.16
CA PRO A 148 -20.53 15.07 21.13
C PRO A 148 -21.79 14.31 21.51
N TYR A 149 -22.99 14.84 21.29
CA TYR A 149 -24.23 14.09 21.50
C TYR A 149 -24.57 13.20 20.32
N GLN A 150 -23.96 13.40 19.15
CA GLN A 150 -24.16 12.53 18.00
C GLN A 150 -23.64 11.12 18.30
N ILE A 151 -24.52 10.14 18.10
CA ILE A 151 -24.27 8.74 18.45
C ILE A 151 -23.53 8.08 17.29
N VAL A 152 -22.33 7.55 17.56
CA VAL A 152 -21.63 6.65 16.64
C VAL A 152 -22.19 5.24 16.86
N PRO A 153 -22.74 4.57 15.83
CA PRO A 153 -23.48 3.30 15.97
C PRO A 153 -22.57 2.09 16.17
N VAL A 154 -21.72 2.15 17.20
CA VAL A 154 -20.78 1.09 17.60
C VAL A 154 -21.53 0.01 18.38
N VAL A 155 -21.68 -1.16 17.77
CA VAL A 155 -22.34 -2.33 18.36
C VAL A 155 -21.37 -3.14 19.20
N GLU A 156 -20.17 -3.38 18.67
CA GLU A 156 -19.08 -4.12 19.32
C GLU A 156 -17.77 -3.34 19.10
N LYS A 157 -16.91 -3.28 20.13
CA LYS A 157 -15.61 -2.61 20.08
C LYS A 157 -14.61 -3.37 20.94
N GLU A 158 -13.53 -3.83 20.32
CA GLU A 158 -12.43 -4.52 21.00
C GLU A 158 -11.08 -3.87 20.67
N LYS A 159 -10.22 -3.70 21.68
CA LYS A 159 -8.83 -3.29 21.45
C LYS A 159 -8.09 -4.39 20.71
N LEU A 160 -7.39 -4.05 19.63
CA LEU A 160 -6.53 -5.00 18.93
C LEU A 160 -5.23 -5.27 19.69
N ASP A 161 -4.71 -4.27 20.41
CA ASP A 161 -3.63 -4.45 21.37
C ASP A 161 -4.19 -4.33 22.80
N PRO A 162 -4.33 -5.43 23.55
CA PRO A 162 -4.81 -5.40 24.93
C PRO A 162 -3.90 -4.63 25.89
N GLN A 163 -2.63 -4.39 25.52
CA GLN A 163 -1.65 -3.67 26.34
C GLN A 163 -1.67 -2.16 26.08
N ALA A 164 -2.35 -1.70 25.03
CA ALA A 164 -2.41 -0.28 24.70
C ALA A 164 -3.15 0.54 25.78
N ASP A 165 -2.48 1.60 26.23
CA ASP A 165 -2.93 2.53 27.25
C ASP A 165 -3.49 3.79 26.60
N GLU A 166 -4.80 4.02 26.75
CA GLU A 166 -5.50 5.18 26.19
C GLU A 166 -5.04 6.51 26.78
N SER A 167 -4.31 6.50 27.90
CA SER A 167 -3.81 7.72 28.55
C SER A 167 -2.37 8.08 28.15
N GLU A 168 -1.56 7.10 27.79
CA GLU A 168 -0.14 7.28 27.48
C GLU A 168 0.13 7.18 25.97
N ASP A 169 -0.55 6.25 25.28
CA ASP A 169 -0.34 6.02 23.85
C ASP A 169 -0.97 7.11 22.99
N GLU A 170 -0.26 7.49 21.93
CA GLU A 170 -0.71 8.54 21.02
C GLU A 170 -1.89 8.12 20.16
N SER A 171 -1.98 6.82 19.88
CA SER A 171 -3.10 6.23 19.16
C SER A 171 -3.37 4.81 19.63
N VAL A 172 -4.64 4.44 19.73
CA VAL A 172 -5.11 3.11 20.09
C VAL A 172 -5.96 2.56 18.95
N ILE A 173 -5.76 1.27 18.62
CA ILE A 173 -6.43 0.62 17.50
C ILE A 173 -7.51 -0.33 18.02
N TYR A 174 -8.73 -0.15 17.53
CA TYR A 174 -9.87 -0.97 17.86
C TYR A 174 -10.43 -1.64 16.62
N LYS A 175 -10.90 -2.88 16.78
CA LYS A 175 -11.78 -3.53 15.82
C LYS A 175 -13.21 -3.26 16.25
N VAL A 176 -14.00 -2.74 15.32
CA VAL A 176 -15.32 -2.15 15.59
C VAL A 176 -16.34 -2.74 14.64
N LYS A 177 -17.49 -3.13 15.19
CA LYS A 177 -18.67 -3.51 14.42
C LYS A 177 -19.69 -2.38 14.48
N LEU A 178 -20.05 -1.88 13.31
CA LEU A 178 -21.05 -0.82 13.18
C LEU A 178 -22.43 -1.44 12.90
N HIS A 179 -23.48 -0.74 13.30
CA HIS A 179 -24.85 -1.20 13.06
C HIS A 179 -25.17 -1.20 11.55
N GLN A 180 -25.69 -2.31 11.04
CA GLN A 180 -25.91 -2.55 9.61
C GLN A 180 -26.79 -1.48 8.93
N ASP A 181 -27.82 -0.97 9.63
CA ASP A 181 -28.69 0.07 9.08
C ASP A 181 -28.00 1.45 8.94
N CYS A 182 -26.89 1.64 9.64
CA CYS A 182 -26.15 2.90 9.64
C CYS A 182 -24.85 2.81 8.83
N ALA A 183 -24.38 1.61 8.51
CA ALA A 183 -23.12 1.38 7.83
C ALA A 183 -23.21 0.15 6.91
N ASP A 184 -22.93 0.34 5.62
CA ASP A 184 -22.94 -0.74 4.62
C ASP A 184 -21.56 -1.43 4.54
N PHE A 185 -21.08 -1.89 5.69
CA PHE A 185 -19.89 -2.74 5.80
C PHE A 185 -20.31 -4.19 6.01
N SER A 186 -19.81 -5.10 5.18
CA SER A 186 -20.12 -6.53 5.30
C SER A 186 -19.50 -7.19 6.54
N ASP A 187 -18.63 -6.49 7.27
CA ASP A 187 -17.89 -7.01 8.42
C ASP A 187 -17.40 -5.87 9.34
N TYR A 188 -16.45 -6.15 10.23
CA TYR A 188 -15.76 -5.15 11.06
C TYR A 188 -15.02 -4.07 10.26
N VAL A 189 -14.81 -2.93 10.92
CA VAL A 189 -13.88 -1.86 10.54
C VAL A 189 -12.83 -1.67 11.63
N VAL A 190 -11.80 -0.89 11.35
CA VAL A 190 -10.79 -0.48 12.32
C VAL A 190 -11.00 0.98 12.68
N PHE A 191 -11.11 1.27 13.99
CA PHE A 191 -11.02 2.62 14.51
C PHE A 191 -9.60 2.82 15.05
N LYS A 192 -8.85 3.72 14.43
CA LYS A 192 -7.61 4.25 14.99
C LYS A 192 -7.94 5.54 15.71
N GLU A 193 -7.99 5.49 17.03
CA GLU A 193 -8.38 6.61 17.89
C GLU A 193 -7.13 7.30 18.45
N TYR A 194 -7.13 8.63 18.49
CA TYR A 194 -6.06 9.45 19.07
C TYR A 194 -6.62 10.11 20.34
N PRO A 195 -6.37 9.51 21.52
CA PRO A 195 -7.05 9.92 22.76
C PRO A 195 -6.44 11.16 23.41
N ARG A 196 -5.15 11.43 23.16
CA ARG A 196 -4.44 12.57 23.78
C ARG A 196 -4.81 13.90 23.11
N LYS A 197 -4.87 14.94 23.93
CA LYS A 197 -5.31 16.29 23.53
C LYS A 197 -4.17 17.26 23.29
N ASP A 198 -2.93 16.78 23.32
CA ASP A 198 -1.75 17.59 23.06
C ASP A 198 -1.61 17.92 21.57
N HIS A 199 -0.84 18.98 21.28
CA HIS A 199 -0.64 19.47 19.92
C HIS A 199 0.11 18.46 19.03
N GLU A 200 0.98 17.63 19.59
CA GLU A 200 1.77 16.67 18.81
C GLU A 200 0.86 15.55 18.29
N THR A 201 0.00 14.99 19.14
CA THR A 201 -1.00 13.99 18.79
C THR A 201 -2.02 14.52 17.78
N GLU A 202 -2.47 15.77 17.94
CA GLU A 202 -3.35 16.40 16.96
C GLU A 202 -2.68 16.53 15.59
N GLN A 203 -1.42 16.97 15.56
CA GLN A 203 -0.67 17.07 14.31
C GLN A 203 -0.48 15.70 13.64
N LEU A 204 -0.28 14.62 14.42
CA LEU A 204 -0.20 13.26 13.91
C LEU A 204 -1.52 12.82 13.24
N TYR A 205 -2.65 13.01 13.93
CA TYR A 205 -3.97 12.72 13.36
C TYR A 205 -4.20 13.51 12.06
N GLN A 206 -3.94 14.82 12.06
CA GLN A 206 -4.16 15.66 10.89
C GLN A 206 -3.31 15.22 9.69
N ASN A 207 -2.05 14.87 9.92
CA ASN A 207 -1.17 14.36 8.87
C ASN A 207 -1.70 13.05 8.29
N GLU A 208 -2.09 12.11 9.15
CA GLU A 208 -2.54 10.78 8.74
C GLU A 208 -3.91 10.80 8.06
N ALA A 209 -4.89 11.53 8.60
CA ALA A 209 -6.21 11.71 8.01
C ALA A 209 -6.14 12.37 6.63
N THR A 210 -5.25 13.36 6.46
CA THR A 210 -5.02 14.02 5.15
C THR A 210 -4.49 13.04 4.14
N MET A 211 -3.45 12.28 4.51
CA MET A 211 -2.81 11.28 3.65
C MET A 211 -3.81 10.23 3.17
N PHE A 212 -4.59 9.63 4.08
CA PHE A 212 -5.58 8.63 3.74
C PHE A 212 -6.70 9.16 2.85
N SER A 213 -7.17 10.39 3.10
CA SER A 213 -8.22 11.01 2.30
C SER A 213 -7.78 11.27 0.85
N GLN A 214 -6.50 11.57 0.65
CA GLN A 214 -5.95 11.80 -0.68
C GLN A 214 -5.61 10.49 -1.41
N LEU A 215 -5.18 9.45 -0.70
CA LEU A 215 -5.01 8.11 -1.28
C LEU A 215 -6.34 7.48 -1.70
N GLY A 216 -7.43 7.75 -0.96
CA GLY A 216 -8.77 7.23 -1.24
C GLY A 216 -9.44 7.79 -2.50
N GLY A 217 -8.98 8.94 -3.01
CA GLY A 217 -9.49 9.56 -4.25
C GLY A 217 -8.98 8.93 -5.55
N ILE A 218 -8.02 8.01 -5.46
CA ILE A 218 -7.44 7.32 -6.62
C ILE A 218 -8.18 5.98 -6.78
N GLU A 219 -9.26 5.98 -7.58
CA GLU A 219 -10.10 4.80 -7.83
C GLU A 219 -9.27 3.51 -8.04
N ASN A 220 -9.57 2.49 -7.24
CA ASN A 220 -9.13 1.09 -7.42
C ASN A 220 -7.62 0.78 -7.50
N SER A 221 -6.71 1.71 -7.22
CA SER A 221 -5.31 1.49 -7.64
C SER A 221 -4.38 0.83 -6.62
N PHE A 222 -4.73 0.71 -5.32
CA PHE A 222 -3.77 0.25 -4.29
C PHE A 222 -4.30 -0.88 -3.39
N LYS A 223 -4.36 -2.11 -3.92
CA LYS A 223 -4.65 -3.36 -3.16
C LYS A 223 -3.69 -3.66 -1.98
N HIS A 224 -2.71 -2.80 -1.74
CA HIS A 224 -1.62 -3.00 -0.77
C HIS A 224 -1.57 -1.92 0.30
N ILE A 225 -2.58 -1.03 0.36
CA ILE A 225 -2.80 -0.07 1.43
C ILE A 225 -4.23 -0.31 1.93
N VAL A 226 -4.42 -0.32 3.25
CA VAL A 226 -5.76 -0.48 3.84
C VAL A 226 -6.69 0.63 3.37
N GLN A 227 -7.92 0.27 3.02
CA GLN A 227 -8.88 1.26 2.54
C GLN A 227 -9.27 2.23 3.68
N HIS A 228 -9.34 3.53 3.36
CA HIS A 228 -9.84 4.55 4.27
C HIS A 228 -11.34 4.76 4.05
N TYR A 229 -12.10 4.68 5.13
CA TYR A 229 -13.53 4.93 5.12
C TYR A 229 -13.90 6.31 5.67
N GLY A 230 -13.03 7.01 6.40
CA GLY A 230 -13.33 8.37 6.86
C GLY A 230 -12.58 8.75 8.12
N SER A 231 -12.73 10.01 8.52
CA SER A 231 -12.14 10.54 9.75
C SER A 231 -13.04 11.61 10.38
N PHE A 232 -13.13 11.59 11.70
CA PHE A 232 -13.94 12.53 12.46
C PHE A 232 -13.32 12.87 13.81
N GLU A 233 -13.70 14.03 14.35
CA GLU A 233 -13.38 14.47 15.70
C GLU A 233 -14.68 14.68 16.49
N GLN A 234 -14.72 14.15 17.72
CA GLN A 234 -15.77 14.42 18.68
C GLN A 234 -15.29 15.42 19.72
N GLN A 235 -16.19 16.29 20.19
CA GLN A 235 -15.90 17.21 21.29
C GLN A 235 -15.37 16.43 22.50
N LEU A 236 -14.42 17.04 23.22
CA LEU A 236 -13.40 16.43 24.09
C LEU A 236 -12.09 16.05 23.39
N GLY A 237 -11.95 16.27 22.08
CA GLY A 237 -10.67 16.14 21.36
C GLY A 237 -10.32 14.70 20.99
N LYS A 238 -11.31 13.81 20.98
CA LYS A 238 -11.16 12.42 20.56
C LYS A 238 -11.23 12.38 19.04
N ARG A 239 -10.12 12.05 18.38
CA ARG A 239 -10.06 11.92 16.92
C ARG A 239 -10.04 10.47 16.50
N THR A 240 -10.68 10.15 15.39
CA THR A 240 -10.79 8.78 14.90
C THR A 240 -10.61 8.72 13.39
N ILE A 241 -9.77 7.80 12.94
CA ILE A 241 -9.66 7.38 11.53
C ILE A 241 -10.30 6.01 11.41
N VAL A 242 -11.19 5.86 10.44
CA VAL A 242 -11.92 4.62 10.13
C VAL A 242 -11.28 3.95 8.92
N LEU A 243 -10.82 2.71 9.10
CA LEU A 243 -10.06 1.95 8.11
C LEU A 243 -10.69 0.57 7.87
N GLU A 244 -10.30 -0.05 6.76
CA GLU A 244 -10.57 -1.46 6.47
C GLU A 244 -10.03 -2.38 7.56
N TYR A 245 -10.84 -3.34 7.99
CA TYR A 245 -10.37 -4.44 8.81
C TYR A 245 -9.74 -5.54 7.94
N ALA A 246 -8.40 -5.58 7.92
CA ALA A 246 -7.64 -6.62 7.25
C ALA A 246 -7.69 -7.93 8.04
N ARG A 247 -8.53 -8.89 7.61
CA ARG A 247 -8.73 -10.20 8.28
C ARG A 247 -7.46 -11.05 8.46
N GLY A 248 -6.41 -10.76 7.70
CA GLY A 248 -5.14 -11.49 7.74
C GLY A 248 -4.24 -11.20 8.94
N ASP A 249 -4.63 -10.26 9.81
CA ASP A 249 -3.82 -9.76 10.93
C ASP A 249 -2.45 -9.20 10.44
N THR A 250 -1.55 -8.92 11.37
CA THR A 250 -0.19 -8.45 11.10
C THR A 250 0.69 -9.54 10.51
N LEU A 251 1.74 -9.16 9.77
CA LEU A 251 2.73 -10.09 9.27
C LEU A 251 3.42 -10.90 10.39
N LYS A 252 3.58 -10.30 11.57
CA LYS A 252 4.12 -11.00 12.75
C LYS A 252 3.17 -12.09 13.24
N ALA A 253 1.87 -11.80 13.32
CA ALA A 253 0.86 -12.80 13.65
C ALA A 253 0.81 -13.91 12.58
N PHE A 254 0.93 -13.55 11.30
CA PHE A 254 1.07 -14.50 10.21
C PHE A 254 2.28 -15.43 10.42
N PHE A 255 3.45 -14.89 10.75
CA PHE A 255 4.64 -15.70 11.04
C PHE A 255 4.47 -16.64 12.23
N ASN A 256 3.79 -16.19 13.28
CA ASN A 256 3.52 -16.99 14.47
C ASN A 256 2.55 -18.15 14.19
N ASN A 257 1.53 -17.90 13.38
CA ASN A 257 0.37 -18.78 13.27
C ASN A 257 0.39 -19.67 12.02
N GLN A 258 1.15 -19.30 11.00
CA GLN A 258 1.22 -20.05 9.75
C GLN A 258 2.51 -20.86 9.64
N PRO A 259 2.46 -22.07 9.04
CA PRO A 259 3.67 -22.80 8.71
C PRO A 259 4.40 -22.12 7.53
N PRO A 260 5.73 -22.26 7.44
CA PRO A 260 6.49 -21.83 6.26
C PRO A 260 5.98 -22.48 4.97
N PRO A 261 6.08 -21.79 3.82
CA PRO A 261 5.69 -22.35 2.54
C PRO A 261 6.52 -23.61 2.24
N ARG A 262 5.85 -24.72 1.91
CA ARG A 262 6.50 -26.03 1.71
C ARG A 262 6.79 -26.31 0.25
N SER A 263 5.82 -26.08 -0.63
CA SER A 263 5.98 -26.33 -2.07
C SER A 263 6.65 -25.16 -2.79
N TYR A 264 7.23 -25.43 -3.96
CA TYR A 264 7.79 -24.38 -4.82
C TYR A 264 6.72 -23.34 -5.21
N ALA A 265 5.49 -23.78 -5.52
CA ALA A 265 4.39 -22.88 -5.87
C ALA A 265 4.00 -21.95 -4.72
N ASP A 266 3.92 -22.46 -3.49
CA ASP A 266 3.60 -21.65 -2.30
C ASP A 266 4.69 -20.62 -2.02
N ARG A 267 5.96 -20.97 -2.24
CA ARG A 267 7.10 -20.05 -2.08
C ARG A 267 7.02 -18.90 -3.08
N ILE A 268 6.77 -19.21 -4.35
CA ILE A 268 6.59 -18.20 -5.39
C ILE A 268 5.39 -17.30 -5.05
N GLN A 269 4.28 -17.87 -4.60
CA GLN A 269 3.08 -17.11 -4.25
C GLN A 269 3.30 -16.21 -3.02
N PHE A 270 3.96 -16.73 -1.98
CA PHE A 270 4.32 -15.96 -0.79
C PHE A 270 5.19 -14.76 -1.15
N TRP A 271 6.31 -14.98 -1.86
CA TRP A 271 7.22 -13.91 -2.23
C TRP A 271 6.62 -12.93 -3.24
N SER A 272 5.77 -13.40 -4.16
CA SER A 272 5.01 -12.52 -5.05
C SER A 272 4.04 -11.62 -4.31
N ASN A 273 3.41 -12.10 -3.24
CA ASN A 273 2.52 -11.29 -2.40
C ASN A 273 3.33 -10.33 -1.51
N PHE A 274 4.44 -10.81 -0.95
CA PHE A 274 5.34 -10.04 -0.10
C PHE A 274 5.95 -8.86 -0.85
N PHE A 275 6.53 -9.08 -2.04
CA PHE A 275 6.97 -8.00 -2.93
C PHE A 275 5.80 -7.24 -3.58
N GLY A 276 4.55 -7.64 -3.33
CA GLY A 276 3.40 -6.80 -3.62
C GLY A 276 3.32 -5.58 -2.71
N LEU A 277 3.80 -5.68 -1.47
CA LEU A 277 3.78 -4.59 -0.47
C LEU A 277 4.57 -3.35 -0.92
N LEU A 278 5.62 -3.60 -1.70
CA LEU A 278 6.41 -2.58 -2.37
C LEU A 278 5.55 -1.61 -3.20
N LYS A 279 4.47 -2.08 -3.84
CA LYS A 279 3.53 -1.21 -4.58
C LYS A 279 2.82 -0.20 -3.68
N GLY A 280 2.60 -0.55 -2.41
CA GLY A 280 2.09 0.38 -1.41
C GLY A 280 3.10 1.48 -1.09
N LEU A 281 4.39 1.15 -0.99
CA LEU A 281 5.46 2.13 -0.82
C LEU A 281 5.59 3.07 -2.03
N GLU A 282 5.49 2.54 -3.26
CA GLU A 282 5.46 3.36 -4.50
C GLU A 282 4.27 4.33 -4.50
N ALA A 283 3.10 3.91 -4.02
CA ALA A 283 1.92 4.76 -3.96
C ALA A 283 2.11 5.98 -3.04
N ILE A 284 2.65 5.75 -1.85
CA ILE A 284 2.96 6.79 -0.86
C ILE A 284 4.02 7.76 -1.41
N GLN A 285 5.01 7.21 -2.11
CA GLN A 285 6.07 7.99 -2.72
C GLN A 285 5.57 8.88 -3.86
N ASP A 286 4.84 8.31 -4.83
CA ASP A 286 4.24 9.05 -5.96
C ASP A 286 3.36 10.19 -5.42
N PHE A 287 2.59 9.93 -4.36
CA PHE A 287 1.75 10.91 -3.69
C PHE A 287 2.56 12.10 -3.14
N THR A 288 3.67 11.82 -2.45
CA THR A 288 4.55 12.84 -1.86
C THR A 288 5.17 13.74 -2.94
N LYS A 289 5.55 13.18 -4.10
CA LYS A 289 6.16 13.92 -5.21
C LYS A 289 5.20 14.86 -5.94
N ALA A 290 3.95 14.44 -6.17
CA ALA A 290 2.97 15.21 -6.91
C ALA A 290 2.57 16.54 -6.22
N HIS A 291 2.89 16.70 -4.93
CA HIS A 291 2.49 17.84 -4.10
C HIS A 291 3.65 18.78 -3.70
N ASN A 292 4.85 18.67 -4.30
CA ASN A 292 6.01 19.50 -3.94
C ASN A 292 5.95 20.93 -4.53
N HIS A 293 5.57 21.92 -3.71
CA HIS A 293 6.13 23.29 -3.68
C HIS A 293 5.57 24.18 -2.54
N ASN A 294 5.19 23.62 -1.38
CA ASN A 294 5.05 24.43 -0.16
C ASN A 294 5.87 23.77 0.96
N ASP A 295 6.89 24.50 1.41
CA ASP A 295 7.99 24.08 2.28
C ASP A 295 7.57 23.74 3.74
N THR A 296 6.28 23.45 3.96
CA THR A 296 5.70 23.17 5.29
C THR A 296 4.72 21.99 5.30
N THR A 297 4.46 21.34 4.17
CA THR A 297 3.31 20.43 4.02
C THR A 297 3.71 18.98 3.71
N TYR A 298 3.37 18.09 4.65
CA TYR A 298 3.19 16.63 4.49
C TYR A 298 4.43 15.82 4.11
N ARG A 299 5.46 15.85 4.95
CA ARG A 299 6.41 14.73 5.03
C ARG A 299 5.90 13.77 6.09
N LEU A 300 5.81 12.48 5.78
CA LEU A 300 5.77 11.41 6.78
C LEU A 300 7.05 11.56 7.61
N LYS A 301 7.01 12.42 8.63
CA LYS A 301 8.04 12.47 9.65
C LYS A 301 7.85 11.18 10.45
N GLY A 302 8.51 10.10 10.01
CA GLY A 302 8.96 9.07 10.94
C GLY A 302 9.85 9.80 11.94
N HIS A 303 9.26 10.23 13.04
CA HIS A 303 9.84 11.14 14.02
C HIS A 303 10.93 10.43 14.87
N ILE A 304 11.91 9.77 14.28
CA ILE A 304 13.02 9.20 15.06
C ILE A 304 13.83 10.37 15.65
N ARG A 305 13.71 10.64 16.96
CA ARG A 305 14.51 11.63 17.70
C ARG A 305 15.52 10.95 18.66
N VAL A 306 16.76 11.40 18.49
CA VAL A 306 18.09 11.17 19.12
C VAL A 306 18.19 10.61 20.55
N VAL A 307 19.20 9.72 20.73
CA VAL A 307 19.84 9.32 22.00
C VAL A 307 20.71 10.46 22.56
N ARG A 308 20.43 10.95 23.78
CA ARG A 308 21.32 11.89 24.46
C ARG A 308 22.56 11.19 25.02
N ASN A 309 23.75 11.62 24.60
CA ASN A 309 24.97 11.39 25.36
C ASN A 309 25.03 12.39 26.54
N GLY A 310 24.93 11.88 27.76
CA GLY A 310 25.15 12.66 28.98
C GLY A 310 24.62 11.97 30.23
N GLY A 311 25.44 11.09 30.79
CA GLY A 311 25.47 10.67 32.21
C GLY A 311 24.14 10.41 32.94
N ILE A 312 23.95 9.15 33.32
CA ILE A 312 23.17 8.69 34.49
C ILE A 312 21.70 9.19 34.54
N ASP A 313 20.78 8.24 34.36
CA ASP A 313 19.36 8.29 34.72
C ASP A 313 18.48 9.37 34.08
N ARG A 314 18.09 9.17 32.80
CA ARG A 314 16.72 9.44 32.31
C ARG A 314 16.38 8.46 31.16
N PRO A 315 15.21 7.78 31.17
CA PRO A 315 14.79 6.96 30.04
C PRO A 315 14.58 7.86 28.82
N ALA A 316 15.18 7.48 27.69
CA ALA A 316 14.87 8.07 26.40
C ALA A 316 13.37 7.89 26.15
N VAL A 317 12.64 8.98 25.96
CA VAL A 317 11.26 8.93 25.48
C VAL A 317 11.36 8.56 24.00
N ASP A 318 11.18 7.27 23.73
CA ASP A 318 11.13 6.67 22.40
C ASP A 318 9.79 6.95 21.77
N GLN A 319 9.77 7.66 20.64
CA GLN A 319 8.60 7.69 19.77
C GLN A 319 9.05 7.81 18.30
N HIS A 320 8.44 6.97 17.43
CA HIS A 320 8.34 7.11 15.96
C HIS A 320 9.42 6.53 15.04
N GLY A 321 9.86 5.31 15.32
CA GLY A 321 10.39 4.40 14.31
C GLY A 321 11.02 3.18 14.99
N ASN A 322 10.74 1.97 14.51
CA ASN A 322 11.39 0.80 15.08
C ASN A 322 12.88 0.84 14.71
N GLY A 323 13.73 1.21 15.67
CA GLY A 323 15.17 1.36 15.47
C GLY A 323 15.84 0.10 14.93
N MET A 324 15.20 -1.07 15.07
CA MET A 324 15.62 -2.35 14.49
C MET A 324 15.58 -2.37 12.94
N TYR A 325 14.66 -1.65 12.30
CA TYR A 325 14.56 -1.60 10.83
C TYR A 325 15.07 -0.28 10.25
N SER A 326 15.61 0.61 11.10
CA SER A 326 16.17 1.87 10.64
C SER A 326 17.45 1.63 9.82
N PRO A 327 17.71 2.45 8.80
CA PRO A 327 18.92 2.38 8.00
C PRO A 327 20.10 3.12 8.68
N PRO A 328 21.36 2.79 8.35
CA PRO A 328 22.52 3.35 9.03
C PRO A 328 22.67 4.88 8.87
N GLU A 329 22.21 5.46 7.76
CA GLU A 329 22.27 6.90 7.52
C GLU A 329 21.35 7.71 8.43
N VAL A 330 20.32 7.09 9.03
CA VAL A 330 19.42 7.72 10.00
C VAL A 330 20.08 7.84 11.38
N LEU A 331 21.15 7.08 11.63
CA LEU A 331 21.96 7.16 12.83
C LEU A 331 23.01 8.29 12.67
N ARG A 332 22.66 9.53 13.02
CA ARG A 332 23.62 10.64 13.12
C ARG A 332 23.55 11.38 14.46
N ASP A 333 24.74 11.67 15.01
CA ASP A 333 24.94 12.41 16.26
C ASP A 333 24.83 13.95 16.11
N ASP A 334 24.64 14.47 14.89
CA ASP A 334 24.83 15.88 14.55
C ASP A 334 23.57 16.76 14.60
N MET A 335 22.47 16.26 15.18
CA MET A 335 21.19 17.00 15.34
C MET A 335 20.54 17.45 14.02
N SER A 336 21.02 17.00 12.85
CA SER A 336 20.39 17.30 11.57
C SER A 336 19.09 16.50 11.40
N THR A 337 18.02 17.16 10.97
CA THR A 337 16.73 16.49 10.71
C THR A 337 16.87 15.66 9.45
N ILE A 338 16.78 14.34 9.55
CA ILE A 338 16.89 13.47 8.38
C ILE A 338 15.52 13.34 7.72
N ILE A 339 15.48 13.68 6.44
CA ILE A 339 14.39 13.31 5.55
C ILE A 339 14.46 11.78 5.44
N VAL A 340 13.46 11.06 5.99
CA VAL A 340 13.31 9.63 5.69
C VAL A 340 13.12 9.54 4.17
N SER A 341 14.17 9.05 3.50
CA SER A 341 14.19 8.94 2.06
C SER A 341 13.58 7.61 1.64
N PHE A 342 13.12 7.53 0.40
CA PHE A 342 12.71 6.27 -0.21
C PHE A 342 13.79 5.18 -0.07
N ALA A 343 15.08 5.54 -0.10
CA ALA A 343 16.18 4.59 0.12
C ALA A 343 16.19 4.02 1.55
N GLY A 344 15.71 4.80 2.54
CA GLY A 344 15.49 4.34 3.90
C GLY A 344 14.36 3.31 3.99
N ASP A 345 13.22 3.58 3.33
CA ASP A 345 12.09 2.63 3.27
C ASP A 345 12.48 1.30 2.60
N ILE A 346 13.29 1.35 1.54
CA ILE A 346 13.83 0.16 0.87
C ILE A 346 14.71 -0.67 1.84
N TRP A 347 15.51 -0.02 2.68
CA TRP A 347 16.28 -0.73 3.71
C TRP A 347 15.38 -1.34 4.78
N SER A 348 14.41 -0.59 5.28
CA SER A 348 13.45 -1.12 6.27
C SER A 348 12.70 -2.33 5.72
N PHE A 349 12.25 -2.25 4.47
CA PHE A 349 11.66 -3.38 3.76
C PHE A 349 12.65 -4.54 3.60
N GLY A 350 13.92 -4.28 3.30
CA GLY A 350 15.00 -5.27 3.26
C GLY A 350 15.18 -6.01 4.58
N GLY A 351 15.04 -5.32 5.71
CA GLY A 351 15.09 -5.95 7.04
C GLY A 351 13.90 -6.90 7.27
N ILE A 352 12.69 -6.47 6.91
CA ILE A 352 11.49 -7.31 6.99
C ILE A 352 11.62 -8.51 6.04
N ALA A 353 12.15 -8.31 4.83
CA ALA A 353 12.41 -9.35 3.85
C ALA A 353 13.46 -10.35 4.35
N SER A 354 14.52 -9.89 5.02
CA SER A 354 15.52 -10.75 5.66
C SER A 354 14.88 -11.67 6.70
N GLU A 355 14.01 -11.14 7.56
CA GLU A 355 13.29 -11.98 8.53
C GLU A 355 12.30 -12.94 7.86
N ALA A 356 11.60 -12.49 6.81
CA ALA A 356 10.71 -13.33 6.02
C ALA A 356 11.47 -14.47 5.34
N LEU A 357 12.70 -14.24 4.88
CA LEU A 357 13.59 -15.27 4.33
C LEU A 357 13.89 -16.34 5.35
N ILE A 358 14.39 -15.96 6.53
CA ILE A 358 14.71 -16.92 7.60
C ILE A 358 13.44 -17.68 8.05
N TRP A 359 12.32 -16.98 8.21
CA TRP A 359 11.03 -17.60 8.52
C TRP A 359 10.59 -18.59 7.43
N SER A 360 10.78 -18.28 6.14
CA SER A 360 10.37 -19.17 5.04
C SER A 360 11.16 -20.48 4.98
N ILE A 361 12.30 -20.56 5.67
CA ILE A 361 13.15 -21.76 5.75
C ILE A 361 12.93 -22.51 7.07
N TRP A 362 12.88 -21.81 8.21
CA TRP A 362 12.85 -22.43 9.55
C TRP A 362 11.64 -22.07 10.41
N GLY A 363 10.70 -21.30 9.88
CA GLY A 363 9.54 -20.80 10.60
C GLY A 363 9.89 -19.82 11.71
N GLU A 364 8.91 -19.56 12.56
CA GLU A 364 9.01 -18.55 13.61
C GLU A 364 10.15 -18.82 14.58
N HIS A 365 10.43 -20.10 14.88
CA HIS A 365 11.56 -20.47 15.71
C HIS A 365 12.90 -19.98 15.13
N GLY A 366 13.11 -20.15 13.83
CA GLY A 366 14.30 -19.65 13.14
C GLY A 366 14.37 -18.12 13.13
N ARG A 367 13.26 -17.45 12.82
CA ARG A 367 13.17 -15.98 12.83
C ARG A 367 13.49 -15.39 14.20
N MET A 368 12.94 -15.96 15.27
CA MET A 368 13.21 -15.54 16.65
C MET A 368 14.68 -15.74 17.03
N LYS A 369 15.27 -16.89 16.69
CA LYS A 369 16.69 -17.15 16.98
C LYS A 369 17.59 -16.17 16.22
N TYR A 370 17.29 -15.89 14.96
CA TYR A 370 17.97 -14.87 14.18
C TYR A 370 17.89 -13.49 14.84
N GLN A 371 16.71 -13.08 15.30
CA GLN A 371 16.53 -11.82 16.02
C GLN A 371 17.32 -11.78 17.34
N ILE A 372 17.38 -12.87 18.10
CA ILE A 372 18.19 -12.97 19.33
C ILE A 372 19.67 -12.80 19.04
N GLU A 373 20.20 -13.45 17.99
CA GLU A 373 21.61 -13.34 17.63
C GLU A 373 21.95 -11.93 17.10
N ARG A 374 21.05 -11.29 16.33
CA ARG A 374 21.18 -9.86 15.95
C ARG A 374 21.20 -8.94 17.17
N ASN A 375 20.31 -9.16 18.14
CA ASN A 375 20.28 -8.41 19.40
C ASN A 375 21.59 -8.57 20.17
N ALA A 376 22.11 -9.78 20.28
CA ALA A 376 23.39 -10.04 20.95
C ALA A 376 24.55 -9.36 20.21
N ARG A 377 24.56 -9.40 18.87
CA ARG A 377 25.61 -8.79 18.06
C ARG A 377 25.59 -7.26 18.14
N THR A 378 24.44 -6.62 18.02
CA THR A 378 24.32 -5.15 18.13
C THR A 378 24.83 -4.59 19.46
N ARG A 379 24.68 -5.33 20.57
CA ARG A 379 25.25 -4.97 21.89
C ARG A 379 26.78 -4.90 21.93
N THR A 380 27.45 -5.42 20.91
CA THR A 380 28.93 -5.36 20.76
C THR A 380 29.38 -4.28 19.78
N THR A 381 28.45 -3.43 19.32
CA THR A 381 28.69 -2.34 18.36
C THR A 381 28.42 -0.99 19.03
N ARG A 382 28.54 0.12 18.28
CA ARG A 382 28.17 1.45 18.82
C ARG A 382 26.67 1.62 19.10
N LEU A 383 25.83 0.67 18.69
CA LEU A 383 24.39 0.66 18.93
C LEU A 383 24.00 0.04 20.29
N ALA A 384 24.98 -0.32 21.14
CA ALA A 384 24.74 -1.02 22.39
C ALA A 384 23.83 -0.22 23.34
N GLY A 385 22.74 -0.86 23.79
CA GLY A 385 21.83 -0.29 24.80
C GLY A 385 20.95 0.87 24.33
N GLY A 386 20.88 1.14 23.01
CA GLY A 386 20.03 2.18 22.43
C GLY A 386 18.82 1.65 21.64
N ASN A 387 18.02 2.57 21.10
CA ASN A 387 16.79 2.27 20.32
C ASN A 387 17.04 1.41 19.06
N HIS A 388 18.29 1.35 18.58
CA HIS A 388 18.70 0.54 17.43
C HIS A 388 19.16 -0.88 17.79
N GLN A 389 18.90 -1.35 19.02
CA GLN A 389 19.21 -2.73 19.38
C GLN A 389 18.46 -3.70 18.45
N GLY A 390 19.20 -4.67 17.90
CA GLY A 390 18.68 -5.62 16.92
C GLY A 390 18.71 -5.12 15.48
N ALA A 391 19.19 -3.90 15.20
CA ALA A 391 19.34 -3.39 13.84
C ALA A 391 20.10 -4.35 12.91
N PHE A 392 19.90 -4.20 11.60
CA PHE A 392 20.61 -4.98 10.58
C PHE A 392 22.03 -4.45 10.31
N HIS A 393 22.42 -3.33 10.94
CA HIS A 393 23.73 -2.71 10.80
C HIS A 393 24.45 -2.56 12.16
N ASP A 394 25.77 -2.36 12.14
CA ASP A 394 26.58 -2.00 13.33
C ASP A 394 26.60 -0.49 13.62
N GLY A 395 25.98 0.28 12.75
CA GLY A 395 25.95 1.74 12.74
C GLY A 395 26.46 2.30 11.43
N ASP A 396 27.37 1.61 10.75
CA ASP A 396 27.96 2.02 9.47
C ASP A 396 27.77 0.98 8.38
N ARG A 397 27.76 -0.31 8.72
CA ARG A 397 27.77 -1.44 7.78
C ARG A 397 26.78 -2.52 8.21
N LEU A 398 26.37 -3.35 7.24
CA LEU A 398 25.59 -4.56 7.50
C LEU A 398 26.29 -5.46 8.53
N LEU A 399 25.52 -6.02 9.48
CA LEU A 399 26.06 -6.96 10.45
C LEU A 399 26.48 -8.28 9.78
N ASP A 400 27.62 -8.81 10.24
CA ASP A 400 28.12 -10.13 9.88
C ASP A 400 27.13 -11.27 10.17
N VAL A 401 26.40 -11.19 11.29
CA VAL A 401 25.39 -12.18 11.66
C VAL A 401 24.25 -12.26 10.65
N VAL A 402 23.86 -11.13 10.04
CA VAL A 402 22.83 -11.11 8.99
C VAL A 402 23.27 -11.95 7.79
N LYS A 403 24.50 -11.71 7.32
CA LYS A 403 25.08 -12.47 6.22
C LYS A 403 25.21 -13.96 6.55
N LYS A 404 25.68 -14.30 7.75
CA LYS A 404 25.80 -15.70 8.19
C LYS A 404 24.47 -16.43 8.13
N TRP A 405 23.39 -15.84 8.65
CA TRP A 405 22.06 -16.45 8.63
C TRP A 405 21.52 -16.65 7.22
N HIS A 406 21.81 -15.72 6.33
CA HIS A 406 21.52 -15.85 4.90
C HIS A 406 22.33 -16.99 4.25
N ASP A 407 23.64 -17.09 4.52
CA ASP A 407 24.49 -18.18 4.05
C ASP A 407 23.98 -19.56 4.55
N ASP A 408 23.58 -19.64 5.82
CA ASP A 408 22.99 -20.84 6.42
C ASP A 408 21.63 -21.18 5.76
N ALA A 409 20.83 -20.17 5.39
CA ALA A 409 19.51 -20.36 4.75
C ALA A 409 19.67 -20.97 3.36
N ILE A 410 20.68 -20.50 2.63
CA ILE A 410 21.06 -21.02 1.32
C ILE A 410 21.48 -22.48 1.42
N GLN A 411 22.38 -22.80 2.36
CA GLN A 411 22.87 -24.16 2.55
C GLN A 411 21.75 -25.14 2.94
N LYS A 412 20.79 -24.70 3.75
CA LYS A 412 19.70 -25.56 4.22
C LYS A 412 18.62 -25.83 3.16
N SER A 413 18.55 -25.02 2.11
CA SER A 413 17.47 -25.03 1.11
C SER A 413 17.61 -26.13 0.05
N GLU A 414 17.76 -27.39 0.46
CA GLU A 414 17.90 -28.54 -0.46
C GLU A 414 16.79 -28.55 -1.54
N GLY A 415 17.17 -28.57 -2.81
CA GLY A 415 16.27 -28.56 -3.98
C GLY A 415 15.80 -27.18 -4.47
N ILE A 416 15.93 -26.12 -3.68
CA ILE A 416 15.56 -24.73 -4.05
C ILE A 416 16.63 -23.70 -3.66
N GLY A 417 17.84 -24.15 -3.31
CA GLY A 417 18.91 -23.29 -2.77
C GLY A 417 19.35 -22.19 -3.73
N ILE A 418 19.10 -22.37 -5.03
CA ILE A 418 19.18 -21.32 -6.04
C ILE A 418 18.19 -20.21 -5.65
N PHE A 419 16.87 -20.42 -5.74
CA PHE A 419 15.86 -19.42 -5.34
C PHE A 419 16.09 -18.73 -3.99
N THR A 420 16.53 -19.46 -2.95
CA THR A 420 16.83 -18.85 -1.63
C THR A 420 18.06 -17.93 -1.68
N LYS A 421 19.12 -18.35 -2.37
CA LYS A 421 20.33 -17.53 -2.58
C LYS A 421 20.00 -16.24 -3.31
N GLU A 422 19.11 -16.34 -4.27
CA GLU A 422 18.70 -15.24 -5.11
C GLU A 422 17.96 -14.16 -4.33
N LEU A 423 16.97 -14.57 -3.53
CA LEU A 423 16.31 -13.67 -2.59
C LEU A 423 17.29 -13.05 -1.59
N SER A 424 18.25 -13.85 -1.10
CA SER A 424 19.29 -13.34 -0.22
C SER A 424 20.13 -12.26 -0.89
N ASP A 425 20.57 -12.48 -2.13
CA ASP A 425 21.40 -11.52 -2.87
C ASP A 425 20.63 -10.20 -3.10
N ILE A 426 19.34 -10.23 -3.45
CA ILE A 426 18.47 -9.03 -3.52
C ILE A 426 18.48 -8.28 -2.19
N ILE A 427 18.21 -9.00 -1.11
CA ILE A 427 18.07 -8.39 0.21
C ILE A 427 19.40 -7.76 0.65
N LEU A 428 20.52 -8.45 0.49
CA LEU A 428 21.82 -7.99 0.97
C LEU A 428 22.50 -6.97 0.05
N GLU A 429 22.33 -7.12 -1.27
CA GLU A 429 23.07 -6.33 -2.27
C GLU A 429 22.24 -5.19 -2.89
N LEU A 430 20.92 -5.15 -2.69
CA LEU A 430 20.06 -4.05 -3.16
C LEU A 430 19.33 -3.32 -2.04
N MET A 431 18.85 -4.03 -1.03
CA MET A 431 18.02 -3.43 0.02
C MET A 431 18.83 -3.03 1.25
N LEU A 432 19.67 -3.93 1.77
CA LEU A 432 20.49 -3.74 2.97
C LEU A 432 21.91 -3.25 2.66
N VAL A 433 22.02 -2.30 1.71
CA VAL A 433 23.29 -1.66 1.34
C VAL A 433 23.46 -0.37 2.13
N ALA A 434 24.58 -0.24 2.84
CA ALA A 434 24.77 0.86 3.79
C ALA A 434 24.72 2.25 3.14
N ASP A 435 25.28 2.39 1.94
CA ASP A 435 25.24 3.66 1.21
C ASP A 435 23.86 3.85 0.55
N PRO A 436 23.08 4.89 0.92
CA PRO A 436 21.79 5.19 0.28
C PRO A 436 21.91 5.50 -1.21
N LYS A 437 23.06 6.03 -1.66
CA LYS A 437 23.32 6.20 -3.10
C LYS A 437 23.57 4.85 -3.75
N SER A 438 24.32 3.93 -3.16
CA SER A 438 24.48 2.60 -3.75
C SER A 438 23.18 1.77 -3.80
N ARG A 439 22.13 2.14 -3.05
CA ARG A 439 20.75 1.63 -3.22
C ARG A 439 20.02 2.21 -4.45
N THR A 440 20.62 3.17 -5.16
CA THR A 440 20.04 3.98 -6.25
C THR A 440 21.09 4.34 -7.35
N SER A 441 20.88 4.03 -8.63
CA SER A 441 21.81 4.46 -9.71
C SER A 441 21.15 5.41 -10.72
N ASP A 442 21.92 6.23 -11.41
CA ASP A 442 21.44 7.22 -12.38
C ASP A 442 21.45 6.70 -13.84
N ALA A 443 21.40 5.37 -14.03
CA ALA A 443 21.51 4.75 -15.35
C ALA A 443 20.13 4.58 -16.00
N ALA A 444 19.97 4.95 -17.27
CA ALA A 444 18.75 4.77 -18.05
C ALA A 444 18.32 3.29 -18.08
N LYS A 445 17.01 3.03 -17.96
CA LYS A 445 16.43 1.69 -17.85
C LYS A 445 15.54 1.37 -19.04
N ILE A 446 15.98 0.42 -19.87
CA ILE A 446 15.29 0.03 -21.10
C ILE A 446 14.79 -1.40 -20.99
N PHE A 447 13.53 -1.64 -21.33
CA PHE A 447 12.94 -2.97 -21.48
C PHE A 447 12.69 -3.24 -22.97
N LEU A 448 13.28 -4.30 -23.51
CA LEU A 448 12.99 -4.82 -24.85
C LEU A 448 12.25 -6.15 -24.71
N ILE A 449 11.02 -6.22 -25.21
CA ILE A 449 10.15 -7.40 -25.12
C ILE A 449 10.13 -8.12 -26.46
N ASP A 450 10.46 -9.41 -26.44
CA ASP A 450 10.11 -10.34 -27.51
C ASP A 450 8.58 -10.57 -27.48
N ASP A 451 7.90 -10.00 -28.47
CA ASP A 451 6.46 -10.10 -28.66
C ASP A 451 6.06 -11.09 -29.77
N SER A 452 6.92 -12.05 -30.09
CA SER A 452 6.54 -13.14 -31.00
C SER A 452 5.51 -14.09 -30.38
N ILE A 453 4.82 -14.84 -31.24
CA ILE A 453 3.83 -15.84 -30.84
C ILE A 453 4.41 -16.90 -29.89
N SER A 454 5.71 -17.15 -29.98
CA SER A 454 6.43 -18.09 -29.13
C SER A 454 6.46 -17.67 -27.65
N MET A 455 6.29 -16.37 -27.37
CA MET A 455 6.25 -15.79 -26.03
C MET A 455 4.83 -15.75 -25.42
N MET A 456 3.79 -16.01 -26.21
CA MET A 456 2.39 -15.99 -25.77
C MET A 456 2.10 -16.93 -24.57
N PRO A 457 2.61 -18.18 -24.52
CA PRO A 457 2.45 -19.04 -23.33
C PRO A 457 3.07 -18.46 -22.06
N HIS A 458 4.07 -17.57 -22.21
CA HIS A 458 4.81 -16.96 -21.13
C HIS A 458 4.31 -15.56 -20.76
N ARG A 459 3.37 -14.98 -21.49
CA ARG A 459 2.88 -13.60 -21.33
C ARG A 459 2.52 -13.23 -19.89
N LYS A 460 1.82 -14.11 -19.17
CA LYS A 460 1.48 -13.90 -17.75
C LYS A 460 2.71 -13.82 -16.84
N ARG A 461 3.74 -14.62 -17.11
CA ARG A 461 5.01 -14.61 -16.38
C ARG A 461 5.82 -13.37 -16.74
N LEU A 462 5.88 -13.04 -18.03
CA LEU A 462 6.57 -11.86 -18.55
C LEU A 462 6.00 -10.56 -17.95
N MET A 463 4.68 -10.41 -17.89
CA MET A 463 4.01 -9.31 -17.19
C MET A 463 4.44 -9.17 -15.72
N ARG A 464 4.51 -10.31 -15.00
CA ARG A 464 4.89 -10.32 -13.58
C ARG A 464 6.35 -9.94 -13.40
N VAL A 465 7.27 -10.55 -14.16
CA VAL A 465 8.71 -10.28 -14.08
C VAL A 465 9.01 -8.84 -14.46
N SER A 466 8.44 -8.35 -15.57
CA SER A 466 8.60 -6.95 -15.99
C SER A 466 8.15 -5.99 -14.90
N ARG A 467 6.99 -6.23 -14.28
CA ARG A 467 6.49 -5.40 -13.19
C ARG A 467 7.40 -5.41 -11.96
N VAL A 468 7.92 -6.58 -11.57
CA VAL A 468 8.83 -6.72 -10.42
C VAL A 468 10.15 -6.00 -10.71
N LEU A 469 10.72 -6.18 -11.88
CA LEU A 469 11.95 -5.49 -12.29
C LEU A 469 11.73 -3.99 -12.40
N GLY A 470 10.65 -3.56 -13.07
CA GLY A 470 10.27 -2.15 -13.15
C GLY A 470 10.08 -1.56 -11.76
N TYR A 471 9.48 -2.28 -10.81
CA TYR A 471 9.40 -1.80 -9.44
C TYR A 471 10.79 -1.63 -8.79
N LEU A 472 11.64 -2.66 -8.84
CA LEU A 472 12.97 -2.66 -8.21
C LEU A 472 13.95 -1.67 -8.87
N LEU A 473 13.73 -1.38 -10.15
CA LEU A 473 14.50 -0.43 -10.94
C LEU A 473 13.92 0.99 -10.88
N LYS A 474 12.65 1.18 -10.48
CA LYS A 474 12.03 2.51 -10.32
C LYS A 474 12.66 3.18 -9.10
N ARG A 475 13.42 4.24 -9.32
CA ARG A 475 14.22 4.88 -8.28
C ARG A 475 13.67 6.25 -7.94
N GLY A 476 13.27 6.45 -6.68
CA GLY A 476 13.45 7.75 -6.00
C GLY A 476 12.89 9.01 -6.70
N GLU A 477 13.28 10.19 -6.22
CA GLU A 477 12.97 11.51 -6.81
C GLU A 477 13.94 11.92 -7.96
N VAL A 478 14.80 11.02 -8.44
CA VAL A 478 15.96 11.40 -9.29
C VAL A 478 15.97 10.76 -10.68
N ASP A 479 15.00 9.88 -11.01
CA ASP A 479 14.85 9.38 -12.39
C ASP A 479 13.65 10.06 -13.08
N PRO A 480 13.83 11.24 -13.71
CA PRO A 480 12.76 11.94 -14.41
C PRO A 480 12.25 11.19 -15.66
N ASP A 481 13.00 10.21 -16.17
CA ASP A 481 12.78 9.64 -17.51
C ASP A 481 11.94 8.35 -17.48
N GLY A 482 11.89 7.63 -16.35
CA GLY A 482 11.11 6.40 -16.21
C GLY A 482 11.74 5.20 -16.93
N PHE A 483 10.91 4.31 -17.47
CA PHE A 483 11.35 3.18 -18.30
C PHE A 483 11.07 3.47 -19.76
N GLU A 484 12.02 3.14 -20.63
CA GLU A 484 11.72 3.02 -22.05
C GLU A 484 11.32 1.56 -22.32
N LEU A 485 10.07 1.34 -22.72
CA LEU A 485 9.57 0.04 -23.14
C LEU A 485 9.55 -0.04 -24.67
N PHE A 486 10.16 -1.07 -25.21
CA PHE A 486 10.15 -1.44 -26.61
C PHE A 486 9.58 -2.85 -26.78
N PHE A 487 8.86 -3.04 -27.87
CA PHE A 487 8.51 -4.37 -28.39
C PHE A 487 9.35 -4.63 -29.63
N ALA A 488 9.83 -5.86 -29.83
CA ALA A 488 10.70 -6.20 -30.94
C ALA A 488 10.05 -5.89 -32.30
N SER A 489 8.74 -6.05 -32.42
CA SER A 489 7.97 -5.67 -33.62
C SER A 489 7.88 -4.15 -33.89
N ALA A 490 8.22 -3.29 -32.91
CA ALA A 490 8.00 -1.85 -32.95
C ALA A 490 9.14 -1.04 -32.28
N ALA A 491 10.38 -1.50 -32.43
CA ALA A 491 11.54 -0.94 -31.73
C ALA A 491 11.88 0.54 -32.09
N ALA A 492 11.30 1.06 -33.17
CA ALA A 492 11.49 2.45 -33.59
C ALA A 492 10.74 3.46 -32.70
N SER A 493 9.81 3.01 -31.86
CA SER A 493 8.99 3.87 -30.98
C SER A 493 8.96 3.33 -29.55
N ALA A 494 9.67 4.00 -28.65
CA ALA A 494 9.60 3.71 -27.22
C ALA A 494 8.26 4.16 -26.63
N ALA A 495 7.68 3.35 -25.75
CA ALA A 495 6.72 3.83 -24.78
C ALA A 495 7.47 4.29 -23.53
N HIS A 496 7.38 5.58 -23.19
CA HIS A 496 7.91 6.10 -21.93
C HIS A 496 6.95 5.79 -20.78
N ILE A 497 7.42 5.00 -19.81
CA ILE A 497 6.61 4.44 -18.75
C ILE A 497 7.16 4.85 -17.39
N HIS A 498 6.42 5.67 -16.65
CA HIS A 498 6.85 6.14 -15.32
C HIS A 498 6.35 5.26 -14.16
N LYS A 499 5.57 4.21 -14.41
CA LYS A 499 5.00 3.34 -13.36
C LYS A 499 5.16 1.86 -13.71
N SER A 500 5.57 1.07 -12.72
CA SER A 500 5.71 -0.40 -12.85
C SER A 500 4.40 -1.09 -13.26
N THR A 501 3.26 -0.54 -12.85
CA THR A 501 1.92 -1.02 -13.22
C THR A 501 1.59 -0.76 -14.68
N ARG A 502 2.01 0.38 -15.23
CA ARG A 502 1.81 0.74 -16.64
C ARG A 502 2.66 -0.13 -17.55
N LEU A 503 3.84 -0.57 -17.11
CA LEU A 503 4.66 -1.57 -17.79
C LEU A 503 3.89 -2.90 -17.96
N GLN A 504 3.22 -3.36 -16.90
CA GLN A 504 2.37 -4.56 -16.96
C GLN A 504 1.21 -4.39 -17.95
N VAL A 505 0.47 -3.28 -17.85
CA VAL A 505 -0.71 -3.01 -18.70
C VAL A 505 -0.30 -2.89 -20.17
N ALA A 506 0.81 -2.20 -20.48
CA ALA A 506 1.30 -2.08 -21.85
C ALA A 506 1.57 -3.45 -22.47
N ILE A 507 2.17 -4.38 -21.72
CA ILE A 507 2.39 -5.77 -22.16
C ILE A 507 1.07 -6.54 -22.27
N GLU A 508 0.13 -6.31 -21.35
CA GLU A 508 -1.20 -6.96 -21.31
C GLU A 508 -2.10 -6.56 -22.47
N ASP A 509 -1.94 -5.35 -22.99
CA ASP A 509 -2.72 -4.82 -24.10
C ASP A 509 -2.05 -5.04 -25.47
N HIS A 510 -0.73 -5.29 -25.51
CA HIS A 510 0.03 -5.46 -26.75
C HIS A 510 -0.13 -6.85 -27.40
N SER A 511 -0.23 -6.91 -28.74
CA SER A 511 -0.44 -8.16 -29.47
C SER A 511 0.84 -8.99 -29.60
N PHE A 512 0.74 -10.31 -29.39
CA PHE A 512 1.84 -11.27 -29.56
C PHE A 512 1.60 -12.14 -30.81
N ALA A 513 1.48 -11.49 -31.97
CA ALA A 513 1.04 -12.13 -33.21
C ALA A 513 2.18 -12.46 -34.18
N GLU A 514 3.36 -11.88 -33.99
CA GLU A 514 4.46 -12.02 -34.94
C GLU A 514 5.01 -13.47 -34.91
N PRO A 515 5.14 -14.13 -36.07
CA PRO A 515 5.57 -15.53 -36.13
C PRO A 515 7.04 -15.71 -35.77
N GLN A 516 7.86 -14.67 -35.98
CA GLN A 516 9.29 -14.62 -35.70
C GLN A 516 9.61 -13.31 -34.97
N CYS A 517 10.75 -13.27 -34.29
CA CYS A 517 11.21 -12.09 -33.54
C CYS A 517 12.49 -11.53 -34.16
N GLU A 518 12.41 -10.28 -34.64
CA GLU A 518 13.53 -9.53 -35.21
C GLU A 518 14.37 -8.84 -34.12
N ILE A 519 14.88 -9.63 -33.16
CA ILE A 519 15.56 -9.07 -31.98
C ILE A 519 16.82 -8.27 -32.34
N GLY A 520 17.56 -8.69 -33.36
CA GLY A 520 18.82 -8.09 -33.79
C GLY A 520 18.58 -6.66 -34.29
N PRO A 521 17.74 -6.48 -35.33
CA PRO A 521 17.29 -5.17 -35.77
C PRO A 521 16.71 -4.31 -34.65
N ALA A 522 15.85 -4.88 -33.80
CA ALA A 522 15.23 -4.14 -32.69
C ALA A 522 16.26 -3.60 -31.69
N LEU A 523 17.22 -4.42 -31.28
CA LEU A 523 18.31 -3.98 -30.40
C LEU A 523 19.22 -2.96 -31.08
N ASP A 524 19.40 -3.06 -32.40
CA ASP A 524 20.18 -2.11 -33.17
C ASP A 524 19.57 -0.71 -33.21
N GLU A 525 18.23 -0.61 -33.31
CA GLU A 525 17.51 0.66 -33.22
C GLU A 525 17.68 1.30 -31.83
N ILE A 526 17.51 0.50 -30.76
CA ILE A 526 17.70 0.95 -29.38
C ILE A 526 19.13 1.44 -29.16
N VAL A 527 20.14 0.65 -29.55
CA VAL A 527 21.54 1.03 -29.40
C VAL A 527 21.86 2.31 -30.19
N THR A 528 21.25 2.51 -31.36
CA THR A 528 21.42 3.75 -32.14
C THR A 528 20.89 4.98 -31.38
N ALA A 529 19.82 4.85 -30.62
CA ALA A 529 19.30 5.91 -29.75
C ALA A 529 20.20 6.13 -28.52
N VAL A 530 20.57 5.04 -27.83
CA VAL A 530 21.41 5.04 -26.63
C VAL A 530 22.76 5.70 -26.87
N LEU A 531 23.42 5.42 -28.00
CA LEU A 531 24.75 5.95 -28.29
C LEU A 531 24.78 7.49 -28.45
N LYS A 532 23.62 8.14 -28.59
CA LYS A 532 23.47 9.61 -28.62
C LYS A 532 23.35 10.22 -27.22
N GLN A 533 23.17 9.41 -26.19
CA GLN A 533 23.03 9.82 -24.81
C GLN A 533 24.37 9.71 -24.06
N ASP A 534 24.54 10.48 -22.99
CA ASP A 534 25.76 10.45 -22.17
C ASP A 534 25.66 9.57 -20.92
N ASN A 535 24.43 9.24 -20.50
CA ASN A 535 24.16 8.48 -19.29
C ASN A 535 24.44 6.99 -19.49
N PRO A 536 24.92 6.27 -18.45
CA PRO A 536 24.99 4.82 -18.49
C PRO A 536 23.61 4.19 -18.74
N VAL A 537 23.57 2.99 -19.33
CA VAL A 537 22.33 2.30 -19.69
C VAL A 537 22.31 0.85 -19.17
N SER A 538 21.12 0.38 -18.78
CA SER A 538 20.84 -1.03 -18.54
C SER A 538 19.67 -1.46 -19.43
N ILE A 539 19.93 -2.37 -20.36
CA ILE A 539 18.96 -2.91 -21.31
C ILE A 539 18.54 -4.30 -20.84
N TYR A 540 17.26 -4.49 -20.55
CA TYR A 540 16.67 -5.76 -20.15
C TYR A 540 15.89 -6.35 -21.32
N VAL A 541 16.38 -7.45 -21.89
CA VAL A 541 15.77 -8.14 -23.02
C VAL A 541 15.00 -9.36 -22.53
N LEU A 542 13.67 -9.35 -22.64
CA LEU A 542 12.80 -10.43 -22.16
C LEU A 542 12.37 -11.30 -23.34
N THR A 543 12.84 -12.55 -23.39
CA THR A 543 12.80 -13.38 -24.61
C THR A 543 12.82 -14.88 -24.30
N ASN A 544 12.50 -15.75 -25.25
CA ASN A 544 12.79 -17.19 -25.19
C ASN A 544 13.90 -17.60 -26.18
N GLY A 545 14.46 -16.66 -26.95
CA GLY A 545 15.50 -16.91 -27.95
C GLY A 545 14.99 -17.58 -29.24
N HIS A 546 13.67 -17.73 -29.41
CA HIS A 546 13.04 -18.31 -30.60
C HIS A 546 12.89 -17.26 -31.71
N TRP A 547 13.98 -16.56 -32.02
CA TRP A 547 13.99 -15.38 -32.90
C TRP A 547 13.71 -15.75 -34.36
N ASP A 548 14.64 -16.47 -34.98
CA ASP A 548 14.44 -17.14 -36.26
C ASP A 548 14.92 -18.58 -36.09
N LEU A 549 14.06 -19.59 -36.12
CA LEU A 549 14.48 -20.98 -35.90
C LEU A 549 15.24 -21.60 -37.08
N ASP A 550 15.26 -20.94 -38.24
CA ASP A 550 15.98 -21.39 -39.43
C ASP A 550 17.41 -20.80 -39.50
N GLU A 551 17.64 -19.64 -38.88
CA GLU A 551 18.95 -18.96 -38.87
C GLU A 551 20.05 -19.78 -38.17
N VAL A 552 21.15 -19.99 -38.89
CA VAL A 552 22.32 -20.78 -38.48
C VAL A 552 23.23 -19.99 -37.55
N ASP A 553 23.35 -18.67 -37.73
CA ASP A 553 24.13 -17.83 -36.83
C ASP A 553 23.47 -17.79 -35.44
N PRO A 554 24.13 -18.26 -34.37
CA PRO A 554 23.58 -18.21 -33.03
C PRO A 554 23.36 -16.79 -32.50
N SER A 555 23.98 -15.77 -33.11
CA SER A 555 23.80 -14.37 -32.71
C SER A 555 22.48 -13.76 -33.18
N CYS A 556 21.90 -14.26 -34.29
CA CYS A 556 20.76 -13.66 -35.00
C CYS A 556 20.86 -12.12 -35.12
N GLY A 557 22.05 -11.61 -35.45
CA GLY A 557 22.29 -10.19 -35.64
C GLY A 557 22.52 -9.37 -34.36
N VAL A 558 22.42 -9.96 -33.16
CA VAL A 558 22.67 -9.28 -31.87
C VAL A 558 24.15 -8.90 -31.69
N GLU A 559 25.08 -9.62 -32.33
CA GLU A 559 26.52 -9.32 -32.28
C GLU A 559 26.83 -7.87 -32.72
N GLY A 560 26.17 -7.38 -33.76
CA GLY A 560 26.35 -6.02 -34.29
C GLY A 560 26.12 -4.92 -33.25
N PRO A 561 24.91 -4.78 -32.67
CA PRO A 561 24.62 -3.76 -31.66
C PRO A 561 25.50 -3.88 -30.41
N VAL A 562 25.75 -5.09 -29.90
CA VAL A 562 26.65 -5.30 -28.74
C VAL A 562 28.08 -4.86 -29.08
N GLY A 563 28.57 -5.17 -30.28
CA GLY A 563 29.85 -4.70 -30.79
C GLY A 563 29.96 -3.16 -30.83
N ARG A 564 28.89 -2.46 -31.22
CA ARG A 564 28.86 -1.00 -31.21
C ARG A 564 28.89 -0.43 -29.79
N LEU A 565 28.18 -1.03 -28.84
CA LEU A 565 28.23 -0.62 -27.42
C LEU A 565 29.65 -0.78 -26.85
N THR A 566 30.28 -1.94 -27.04
CA THR A 566 31.64 -2.19 -26.53
C THR A 566 32.67 -1.23 -27.15
N LYS A 567 32.55 -0.95 -28.46
CA LYS A 567 33.35 0.07 -29.15
C LYS A 567 33.17 1.45 -28.53
N HIS A 568 31.94 1.87 -28.28
CA HIS A 568 31.65 3.17 -27.65
C HIS A 568 32.25 3.28 -26.25
N ILE A 569 32.18 2.21 -25.45
CA ILE A 569 32.76 2.18 -24.12
C ILE A 569 34.29 2.33 -24.19
N LYS A 570 34.96 1.56 -25.06
CA LYS A 570 36.43 1.60 -25.17
C LYS A 570 36.93 2.90 -25.79
N VAL A 571 36.43 3.27 -26.97
CA VAL A 571 36.90 4.45 -27.71
C VAL A 571 36.55 5.73 -26.97
N GLY A 572 35.39 5.77 -26.32
CA GLY A 572 34.96 6.89 -25.48
C GLY A 572 35.59 6.94 -24.09
N ASN A 573 36.47 5.99 -23.73
CA ASN A 573 37.06 5.85 -22.40
C ASN A 573 36.02 5.91 -21.26
N ARG A 574 34.86 5.25 -21.45
CA ARG A 574 33.76 5.21 -20.48
C ARG A 574 34.00 4.12 -19.44
N GLN A 575 33.24 4.17 -18.34
CA GLN A 575 33.29 3.13 -17.31
C GLN A 575 32.93 1.75 -17.89
N LYS A 576 33.51 0.68 -17.35
CA LYS A 576 33.32 -0.69 -17.89
C LYS A 576 31.84 -1.10 -17.92
N ASN A 577 31.06 -0.66 -16.95
CA ASN A 577 29.63 -0.91 -16.79
C ASN A 577 28.76 0.22 -17.36
N TRP A 578 29.27 1.05 -18.28
CA TRP A 578 28.49 2.14 -18.87
C TRP A 578 27.29 1.62 -19.66
N ALA A 579 27.40 0.45 -20.30
CA ALA A 579 26.24 -0.25 -20.86
C ALA A 579 26.26 -1.71 -20.39
N VAL A 580 25.07 -2.23 -20.06
CA VAL A 580 24.86 -3.66 -19.83
C VAL A 580 23.60 -4.12 -20.54
N VAL A 581 23.68 -5.31 -21.16
CA VAL A 581 22.58 -5.99 -21.83
C VAL A 581 22.26 -7.28 -21.07
N GLN A 582 21.13 -7.31 -20.38
CA GLN A 582 20.66 -8.43 -19.59
C GLN A 582 19.54 -9.17 -20.32
N PHE A 583 19.80 -10.40 -20.75
CA PHE A 583 18.77 -11.29 -21.27
C PHE A 583 18.06 -12.01 -20.11
N ILE A 584 16.73 -11.98 -20.13
CA ILE A 584 15.84 -12.69 -19.22
C ILE A 584 15.05 -13.69 -20.06
N ARG A 585 15.36 -14.97 -19.88
CA ARG A 585 14.90 -16.05 -20.75
C ARG A 585 13.64 -16.75 -20.21
N PHE A 586 12.66 -16.99 -21.07
CA PHE A 586 11.36 -17.59 -20.74
C PHE A 586 11.23 -18.96 -21.41
N TYR A 587 11.22 -20.04 -20.63
CA TYR A 587 11.10 -21.41 -21.14
C TYR A 587 9.95 -22.18 -20.52
N ASP A 588 9.55 -23.26 -21.19
CA ASP A 588 8.57 -24.19 -20.64
C ASP A 588 9.23 -25.13 -19.61
N ILE A 589 9.07 -24.78 -18.33
CA ILE A 589 9.53 -25.58 -17.20
C ILE A 589 8.85 -26.96 -17.11
N THR A 590 7.72 -27.16 -17.79
CA THR A 590 6.98 -28.43 -17.78
C THR A 590 7.44 -29.38 -18.88
N ASN A 591 8.16 -28.87 -19.87
CA ASN A 591 8.75 -29.65 -20.95
C ASN A 591 10.21 -29.23 -21.24
N PRO A 592 11.15 -29.59 -20.35
CA PRO A 592 12.55 -29.13 -20.43
C PRO A 592 13.33 -29.67 -21.64
N LYS A 593 12.76 -30.60 -22.43
CA LYS A 593 13.39 -31.21 -23.61
C LYS A 593 12.84 -30.68 -24.95
N ASN A 594 12.14 -29.55 -24.94
CA ASN A 594 11.73 -28.90 -26.19
C ASN A 594 12.97 -28.46 -26.99
N TRP A 595 13.10 -28.91 -28.24
CA TRP A 595 14.25 -28.59 -29.09
C TRP A 595 14.33 -27.09 -29.44
N GLN A 596 13.19 -26.39 -29.46
CA GLN A 596 13.15 -24.94 -29.68
C GLN A 596 13.79 -24.22 -28.50
N ASP A 597 13.38 -24.57 -27.27
CA ASP A 597 13.98 -24.04 -26.04
C ASP A 597 15.48 -24.38 -25.97
N GLU A 598 15.90 -25.59 -26.38
CA GLU A 598 17.33 -25.93 -26.47
C GLU A 598 18.09 -25.04 -27.47
N ARG A 599 17.48 -24.71 -28.61
CA ARG A 599 18.07 -23.76 -29.56
C ARG A 599 18.16 -22.36 -28.96
N GLY A 600 17.08 -21.87 -28.33
CA GLY A 600 17.07 -20.60 -27.61
C GLY A 600 18.13 -20.52 -26.51
N LYS A 601 18.29 -21.58 -25.71
CA LYS A 601 19.34 -21.71 -24.69
C LYS A 601 20.73 -21.60 -25.28
N ASN A 602 20.99 -22.30 -26.38
CA ASN A 602 22.30 -22.26 -27.05
C ASN A 602 22.61 -20.86 -27.59
N ARG A 603 21.62 -20.13 -28.13
CA ARG A 603 21.79 -18.74 -28.58
C ARG A 603 22.16 -17.81 -27.44
N LEU A 604 21.36 -17.81 -26.37
CA LEU A 604 21.62 -16.93 -25.24
C LEU A 604 22.91 -17.28 -24.51
N ARG A 605 23.27 -18.58 -24.42
CA ARG A 605 24.58 -19.02 -23.92
C ARG A 605 25.71 -18.51 -24.80
N PHE A 606 25.57 -18.59 -26.12
CA PHE A 606 26.58 -18.06 -27.04
C PHE A 606 26.77 -16.54 -26.84
N LEU A 607 25.68 -15.79 -26.67
CA LEU A 607 25.75 -14.33 -26.43
C LEU A 607 26.44 -13.97 -25.11
N ASP A 608 26.23 -14.77 -24.07
CA ASP A 608 26.78 -14.60 -22.72
C ASP A 608 28.26 -15.07 -22.66
N ASP A 609 28.54 -16.31 -23.04
CA ASP A 609 29.83 -16.97 -22.80
C ASP A 609 30.84 -16.81 -23.95
N GLU A 610 30.38 -16.70 -25.19
CA GLU A 610 31.23 -16.87 -26.38
C GLU A 610 31.38 -15.59 -27.21
N LEU A 611 30.39 -14.69 -27.20
CA LEU A 611 30.35 -13.50 -28.03
C LEU A 611 31.55 -12.59 -27.80
N THR A 612 31.97 -12.40 -26.55
CA THR A 612 33.08 -11.52 -26.17
C THR A 612 34.37 -11.83 -26.95
N ALA A 613 34.62 -13.09 -27.29
CA ALA A 613 35.79 -13.50 -28.06
C ALA A 613 35.73 -13.09 -29.55
N ARG A 614 34.54 -12.85 -30.09
CA ARG A 614 34.32 -12.36 -31.47
C ARG A 614 34.37 -10.84 -31.59
N LEU A 615 34.19 -10.12 -30.48
CA LEU A 615 34.19 -8.66 -30.48
C LEU A 615 35.62 -8.09 -30.49
N GLU A 616 35.84 -7.04 -31.30
CA GLU A 616 37.13 -6.34 -31.45
C GLU A 616 37.73 -5.90 -30.09
N TYR A 617 36.87 -5.47 -29.16
CA TYR A 617 37.27 -4.86 -27.89
C TYR A 617 37.22 -5.82 -26.68
N GLN A 618 36.81 -7.08 -26.89
CA GLN A 618 36.75 -8.16 -25.90
C GLN A 618 36.21 -7.72 -24.53
N GLN A 619 35.17 -6.90 -24.54
CA GLN A 619 34.52 -6.43 -23.33
C GLN A 619 33.20 -7.14 -23.16
N ASP A 620 33.11 -7.87 -22.06
CA ASP A 620 31.88 -8.52 -21.66
C ASP A 620 30.92 -7.51 -21.03
N ILE A 621 29.73 -7.42 -21.61
CA ILE A 621 28.61 -6.55 -21.20
C ILE A 621 27.26 -7.28 -21.32
N VAL A 622 27.27 -8.59 -21.61
CA VAL A 622 26.07 -9.39 -21.86
C VAL A 622 25.94 -10.41 -20.73
N ASP A 623 24.74 -10.57 -20.19
CA ASP A 623 24.42 -11.57 -19.18
C ASP A 623 23.12 -12.28 -19.56
N THR A 624 22.97 -13.58 -19.25
CA THR A 624 21.71 -14.33 -19.48
C THR A 624 21.17 -14.99 -18.20
N ARG A 625 19.85 -14.89 -17.93
CA ARG A 625 19.20 -15.46 -16.73
C ARG A 625 17.80 -16.02 -17.02
N ASP A 626 17.39 -17.12 -16.38
CA ASP A 626 15.99 -17.61 -16.46
C ASP A 626 15.00 -16.69 -15.73
N PHE A 627 13.81 -16.50 -16.30
CA PHE A 627 12.71 -15.71 -15.71
C PHE A 627 12.24 -16.22 -14.33
N ASN A 628 12.50 -17.50 -14.03
CA ASN A 628 12.16 -18.16 -12.77
C ASN A 628 13.37 -18.34 -11.84
N GLN A 629 14.54 -17.84 -12.25
CA GLN A 629 15.73 -17.68 -11.45
C GLN A 629 15.78 -16.23 -10.91
N ASP A 630 16.95 -15.83 -10.43
CA ASP A 630 17.21 -14.73 -9.52
C ASP A 630 16.75 -13.37 -10.00
N VAL A 631 15.79 -12.74 -9.31
CA VAL A 631 15.45 -11.34 -9.58
C VAL A 631 16.64 -10.41 -9.24
N GLY A 632 17.47 -10.75 -8.25
CA GLY A 632 18.70 -10.09 -7.87
C GLY A 632 19.81 -10.21 -8.90
N ARG A 633 20.12 -11.38 -9.45
CA ARG A 633 21.10 -11.49 -10.56
C ARG A 633 20.55 -10.95 -11.87
N MET A 634 19.24 -11.00 -12.11
CA MET A 634 18.61 -10.21 -13.18
C MET A 634 18.86 -8.70 -13.00
N LEU A 635 19.09 -8.22 -11.77
CA LEU A 635 19.39 -6.82 -11.46
C LEU A 635 20.90 -6.53 -11.28
N LEU A 636 21.71 -7.52 -10.88
CA LEU A 636 23.09 -7.40 -10.37
C LEU A 636 24.18 -7.99 -11.28
N GLY A 637 23.86 -8.85 -12.26
CA GLY A 637 24.86 -9.40 -13.21
C GLY A 637 25.73 -8.30 -13.82
N ALA A 638 25.08 -7.18 -14.12
CA ALA A 638 25.65 -5.94 -14.63
C ALA A 638 26.67 -5.19 -13.75
N ILE A 639 26.62 -5.32 -12.42
CA ILE A 639 27.23 -4.34 -11.49
C ILE A 639 28.42 -4.90 -10.71
N SER A 640 28.49 -6.23 -10.51
CA SER A 640 29.50 -6.85 -9.64
C SER A 640 30.27 -7.97 -10.35
N PRO A 641 31.58 -7.82 -10.60
CA PRO A 641 32.44 -8.87 -11.18
C PRO A 641 32.56 -10.17 -10.36
N LYS A 642 31.94 -10.22 -9.17
CA LYS A 642 31.91 -11.42 -8.31
C LYS A 642 30.77 -12.38 -8.66
N SER A 643 29.79 -11.93 -9.44
CA SER A 643 28.60 -12.69 -9.82
C SER A 643 28.88 -13.79 -10.86
N ASP A 644 29.94 -13.64 -11.66
CA ASP A 644 30.30 -14.56 -12.77
C ASP A 644 30.86 -15.92 -12.32
N LYS A 645 31.31 -16.04 -11.06
CA LYS A 645 32.14 -17.18 -10.64
C LYS A 645 31.39 -18.40 -10.12
N VAL A 646 30.06 -18.38 -10.02
CA VAL A 646 29.30 -19.55 -9.54
C VAL A 646 28.56 -20.21 -10.70
N ARG A 647 29.31 -21.05 -11.44
CA ARG A 647 28.86 -21.89 -12.55
C ARG A 647 27.87 -22.97 -12.08
N SER A 648 26.77 -23.18 -12.81
CA SER A 648 25.91 -24.36 -12.71
C SER A 648 26.21 -25.32 -13.87
N TYR A 649 26.52 -26.58 -13.54
CA TYR A 649 26.36 -27.72 -14.45
C TYR A 649 24.89 -28.11 -14.56
#